data_AF-A0A534XWJ6-F1
#
_entry.id   AF-A0A534XWJ6-F1
#
_cell.length_a   1.000
_cell.length_b   1.000
_cell.length_c   1.000
_cell.angle_alpha   90.00
_cell.angle_beta   90.00
_cell.angle_gamma   90.00
#
_symmetry.space_group_name_H-M   'P 1'
#
loop_
_entity.id
_entity.type
_entity.pdbx_description
1 polymer ?
#
loop_
_entity_poly.entity_id
_entity_poly.type
_entity_poly.pdbx_seq_one_letter_code
_entity_poly.pdbx_strand_id
1 'polypeptide(L)'
;MELSTPKHWTRSRAGSLAALPAEFGEYRLLRPLGQGTETQVYLAEDTLLDRLVAVKFVPAPDRKSLERFLVEARTAARIQHPNIATLYRVGSVEEGAYLVSEYIQGRALRTVERPVGFPRVLEIACDLARGLGAAHRRGVLHCDLNPENVLVTDDGQIKIVDFGLARLLLPSSAVEDQPERPMVGTADHIPPEAWRGEELTVRSDLYSLGVLAFELSSGRSPFYDVPPHLVGLAAVERDAPALASLVPGIHPGFAAAVDRCLRRDPKERFSTADDLLDALERARPGRRIPVPEGNPYRGLQAFQPEHRAVFFGRSRDCLAVIERLWSEPFLLVAADSGVGKSSLCLAGVIPAIGEGALGPARTFRIARLVPGRRPLAALAGALSPQGSDDAEKRLREDPASFVRQVSRQLGDDRGLVVFVDQLEELVTIGREEAAPVAAALAELCAGYEGIRLLATSRNDFLGPISSLPGFGELVPRALYLLRSLSEEDLREAIAGPAAANGFRFESDALVSELATATATAPGGLPLLQFMLSQVWETRDRRRGIIAAAGVDALGGVGGALARHADLVVSALVPEEREAARRILLRLATPQLTRTRHARDELTGGDRAAQSALEALVRGRLLVIHEGTVELAHEALLTAWGTLARWVEAESGQEVVRQRVEAAAAEWVRSGRDPEALWGSHRIAGARTVDASNLSETAREFVSKSEVAIGRAARRRRVFLLAAAFAIVAIVAGSRALRQRELDTSVAARLADASAALAAARTEATALAAARSASFREFDAGRKQAGEEAWQRALTLRTRTAAAFANAAEKFEDALLTGGNRADVHAAFADFLAARAAQEDRRPEREELLQRLRLYDSTGERLRAFRGDAVVSLATTPSGAKIRIARIVESNGMRRPAEARDLGIAPLASVNLEPGTYQMSVALDGRPAIDLPLQLDASEHRRIDLEIPSRGAIPPGFAYVPPGRSWFGTASDESVRQFFNTVPIHRIETPAFLIARHETTWGEWIEYLRALPAAERKQRTPHVGGSGLSGQLDLRESGGSFVLALQTGSRVQVLREGEKLRLPRAERSEQDWLLLPVAGISFHDARAYAEWLSRTGRVPGARPCTEFEWERTARGDDDREFPSGDVLRPAVGSHPASRSPFGVDDLAGNVWEWVESSLTPGEAVARGGSAYAAANTCRIPNREVPEPSFRAAVLGVRICAAYRPSAPLGDAR
;
A
#
# COMPACT_ATOMS: atom_id res chain seq x y z
N MET A 1 -5.86 -14.63 73.17
CA MET A 1 -5.80 -16.08 72.96
C MET A 1 -7.09 -16.47 72.22
N GLU A 2 -6.94 -16.79 70.93
CA GLU A 2 -7.74 -17.69 70.07
C GLU A 2 -9.28 -17.54 69.89
N LEU A 3 -9.76 -17.24 68.65
CA LEU A 3 -10.33 -18.21 67.68
C LEU A 3 -11.10 -17.58 66.46
N SER A 4 -10.71 -18.03 65.24
CA SER A 4 -11.46 -18.37 63.99
C SER A 4 -12.47 -17.43 63.26
N THR A 5 -12.01 -16.87 62.11
CA THR A 5 -12.46 -16.92 60.66
C THR A 5 -13.88 -17.38 60.20
N PRO A 6 -14.36 -17.18 58.91
CA PRO A 6 -14.03 -16.22 57.80
C PRO A 6 -15.21 -15.79 56.80
N LYS A 7 -14.88 -14.98 55.73
CA LYS A 7 -15.31 -14.99 54.28
C LYS A 7 -16.23 -13.89 53.62
N HIS A 8 -15.71 -13.34 52.49
CA HIS A 8 -16.26 -12.56 51.32
C HIS A 8 -16.69 -11.08 51.54
N TRP A 9 -16.38 -10.05 50.72
CA TRP A 9 -16.42 -9.90 49.24
C TRP A 9 -15.33 -8.95 48.64
N THR A 10 -15.19 -9.08 47.32
CA THR A 10 -14.29 -8.57 46.27
C THR A 10 -14.26 -7.05 45.99
N ARG A 11 -13.09 -6.53 45.58
CA ARG A 11 -12.94 -5.34 44.70
C ARG A 11 -11.90 -5.63 43.61
N SER A 12 -12.31 -5.39 42.37
CA SER A 12 -11.59 -5.56 41.12
C SER A 12 -10.36 -4.65 41.01
N ARG A 13 -9.25 -5.19 40.50
CA ARG A 13 -8.10 -4.43 40.00
C ARG A 13 -8.48 -3.74 38.68
N ALA A 14 -8.97 -2.50 38.77
CA ALA A 14 -8.75 -1.49 37.75
C ALA A 14 -7.66 -0.56 38.30
N GLY A 15 -6.54 -0.41 37.59
CA GLY A 15 -5.46 0.49 37.97
C GLY A 15 -5.96 1.93 37.92
N SER A 16 -6.19 2.53 39.09
CA SER A 16 -6.34 3.98 39.23
C SER A 16 -4.97 4.62 38.99
N LEU A 17 -4.88 5.66 38.15
CA LEU A 17 -3.79 6.64 38.07
C LEU A 17 -3.68 7.43 39.39
N ALA A 18 -3.40 6.72 40.49
CA ALA A 18 -3.25 7.30 41.81
C ALA A 18 -1.80 7.77 41.98
N ALA A 19 -1.61 9.07 41.73
CA ALA A 19 -0.41 9.90 41.95
C ALA A 19 0.70 9.82 40.88
N LEU A 20 0.44 10.39 39.70
CA LEU A 20 1.53 10.84 38.81
C LEU A 20 2.46 11.80 39.59
N PRO A 21 3.80 11.65 39.48
CA PRO A 21 4.73 12.49 40.22
C PRO A 21 4.65 13.96 39.75
N ALA A 22 4.85 14.91 40.66
CA ALA A 22 4.86 16.34 40.33
C ALA A 22 5.99 16.71 39.34
N GLU A 23 7.06 15.91 39.33
CA GLU A 23 8.18 16.02 38.40
C GLU A 23 8.59 14.62 37.93
N PHE A 24 8.93 14.46 36.65
CA PHE A 24 9.53 13.24 36.12
C PHE A 24 10.59 13.59 35.07
N GLY A 25 11.79 13.01 35.23
CA GLY A 25 12.94 13.42 34.40
C GLY A 25 13.23 14.91 34.55
N GLU A 26 13.15 15.65 33.43
CA GLU A 26 13.41 17.10 33.34
C GLU A 26 12.11 17.93 33.31
N TYR A 27 10.94 17.28 33.47
CA TYR A 27 9.63 17.92 33.31
C TYR A 27 8.91 18.10 34.63
N ARG A 28 8.50 19.33 34.92
CA ARG A 28 7.63 19.69 36.05
C ARG A 28 6.19 19.86 35.58
N LEU A 29 5.28 19.04 36.09
CA LEU A 29 3.85 19.15 35.75
C LEU A 29 3.23 20.37 36.44
N LEU A 30 2.67 21.30 35.66
CA LEU A 30 2.09 22.54 36.17
C LEU A 30 0.58 22.41 36.42
N ARG A 31 -0.18 21.99 35.40
CA ARG A 31 -1.64 21.83 35.49
C ARG A 31 -2.19 20.89 34.40
N PRO A 32 -3.31 20.21 34.61
CA PRO A 32 -3.97 19.44 33.55
C PRO A 32 -4.49 20.36 32.43
N LEU A 33 -4.36 19.92 31.18
CA LEU A 33 -4.92 20.53 29.97
C LEU A 33 -6.19 19.83 29.50
N GLY A 34 -6.30 18.51 29.74
CA GLY A 34 -7.47 17.72 29.38
C GLY A 34 -7.41 16.28 29.90
N GLN A 35 -8.57 15.65 30.05
CA GLN A 35 -8.74 14.25 30.45
C GLN A 35 -9.58 13.53 29.39
N GLY A 36 -8.97 12.54 28.72
CA GLY A 36 -9.68 11.60 27.85
C GLY A 36 -10.15 10.36 28.62
N THR A 37 -10.89 9.48 27.94
CA THR A 37 -11.43 8.23 28.54
C THR A 37 -10.33 7.33 29.13
N GLU A 38 -9.12 7.36 28.56
CA GLU A 38 -7.97 6.52 28.96
C GLU A 38 -6.60 7.25 28.95
N THR A 39 -6.55 8.57 28.72
CA THR A 39 -5.28 9.35 28.66
C THR A 39 -5.40 10.70 29.36
N GLN A 40 -4.29 11.22 29.89
CA GLN A 40 -4.27 12.52 30.57
C GLN A 40 -3.17 13.42 30.00
N VAL A 41 -3.52 14.67 29.70
CA VAL A 41 -2.62 15.67 29.13
C VAL A 41 -2.38 16.78 30.14
N TYR A 42 -1.11 17.12 30.36
CA TYR A 42 -0.66 18.16 31.29
C TYR A 42 0.14 19.23 30.56
N LEU A 43 -0.01 20.47 31.02
CA LEU A 43 0.97 21.52 30.80
C LEU A 43 2.13 21.26 31.75
N ALA A 44 3.34 21.22 31.21
CA ALA A 44 4.55 21.05 31.99
C ALA A 44 5.61 22.08 31.60
N GLU A 45 6.55 22.30 32.50
CA GLU A 45 7.76 23.09 32.29
C GLU A 45 8.91 22.10 32.02
N ASP A 46 9.56 22.24 30.87
CA ASP A 46 10.84 21.61 30.56
C ASP A 46 11.93 22.43 31.25
N THR A 47 12.36 21.96 32.43
CA THR A 47 13.27 22.70 33.33
C THR A 47 14.70 22.81 32.80
N LEU A 48 15.08 21.97 31.82
CA LEU A 48 16.39 22.05 31.17
C LEU A 48 16.42 23.14 30.09
N LEU A 49 15.34 23.24 29.31
CA LEU A 49 15.24 24.16 28.16
C LEU A 49 14.43 25.44 28.46
N ASP A 50 13.92 25.58 29.68
CA ASP A 50 13.14 26.73 30.17
C ASP A 50 11.96 27.08 29.23
N ARG A 51 11.12 26.07 28.95
CA ARG A 51 9.97 26.22 28.04
C ARG A 51 8.75 25.42 28.50
N LEU A 52 7.57 25.87 28.08
CA LEU A 52 6.32 25.15 28.28
C LEU A 52 6.12 24.05 27.23
N VAL A 53 5.67 22.89 27.68
CA VAL A 53 5.40 21.71 26.85
C VAL A 53 4.09 21.04 27.24
N ALA A 54 3.49 20.31 26.30
CA ALA A 54 2.34 19.45 26.56
C ALA A 54 2.81 18.01 26.75
N VAL A 55 2.52 17.42 27.92
CA VAL A 55 2.87 16.05 28.28
C VAL A 55 1.62 15.19 28.31
N LYS A 56 1.58 14.15 27.48
CA LYS A 56 0.49 13.17 27.45
C LYS A 56 0.97 11.84 28.00
N PHE A 57 0.30 11.34 29.03
CA PHE A 57 0.52 10.00 29.58
C PHE A 57 -0.48 9.01 28.99
N VAL A 58 0.03 7.86 28.58
CA VAL A 58 -0.76 6.78 27.98
C VAL A 58 -0.44 5.47 28.69
N PRO A 59 -1.43 4.78 29.29
CA PRO A 59 -1.20 3.48 29.90
C PRO A 59 -0.77 2.46 28.85
N ALA A 60 0.18 1.60 29.19
CA ALA A 60 0.66 0.53 28.31
C ALA A 60 0.33 -0.83 28.94
N PRO A 61 -0.54 -1.66 28.33
CA PRO A 61 -1.01 -2.92 28.91
C PRO A 61 0.05 -4.02 28.86
N ASP A 62 0.98 -3.95 27.90
CA ASP A 62 2.05 -4.93 27.71
C ASP A 62 3.28 -4.34 27.01
N ARG A 63 4.41 -5.05 27.12
CA ARG A 63 5.73 -4.65 26.56
C ARG A 63 5.73 -4.52 25.04
N LYS A 64 5.00 -5.37 24.32
CA LYS A 64 4.96 -5.39 22.85
C LYS A 64 4.15 -4.21 22.30
N SER A 65 3.06 -3.85 22.96
CA SER A 65 2.29 -2.64 22.64
C SER A 65 3.12 -1.38 22.91
N LEU A 66 3.87 -1.33 24.01
CA LEU A 66 4.83 -0.26 24.27
C LEU A 66 5.93 -0.15 23.20
N GLU A 67 6.49 -1.28 22.74
CA GLU A 67 7.51 -1.29 21.68
C GLU A 67 6.97 -0.81 20.33
N ARG A 68 5.78 -1.26 19.91
CA ARG A 68 5.11 -0.75 18.70
C ARG A 68 4.84 0.74 18.78
N PHE A 69 4.29 1.19 19.91
CA PHE A 69 4.05 2.61 20.18
C PHE A 69 5.32 3.44 20.08
N LEU A 70 6.43 3.00 20.68
CA LEU A 70 7.70 3.72 20.63
C LEU A 70 8.27 3.79 19.20
N VAL A 71 8.08 2.75 18.38
CA VAL A 71 8.50 2.76 16.97
C VAL A 71 7.71 3.79 16.17
N GLU A 72 6.38 3.78 16.26
CA GLU A 72 5.53 4.72 15.52
C GLU A 72 5.67 6.16 16.02
N ALA A 73 5.76 6.36 17.33
CA ALA A 73 5.97 7.68 17.92
C ALA A 73 7.34 8.27 17.52
N ARG A 74 8.38 7.45 17.35
CA ARG A 74 9.67 7.91 16.80
C ARG A 74 9.57 8.32 15.33
N THR A 75 8.74 7.66 14.53
CA THR A 75 8.47 8.06 13.15
C THR A 75 7.73 9.39 13.11
N ALA A 76 6.72 9.57 13.96
CA ALA A 76 5.99 10.83 14.11
C ALA A 76 6.87 11.99 14.60
N ALA A 77 7.85 11.73 15.48
CA ALA A 77 8.80 12.74 15.98
C ALA A 77 9.70 13.37 14.90
N ARG A 78 9.80 12.73 13.72
CA ARG A 78 10.57 13.27 12.57
C ARG A 78 9.78 14.28 11.75
N ILE A 79 8.51 14.51 12.08
CA ILE A 79 7.65 15.48 11.40
C ILE A 79 7.87 16.85 12.05
N GLN A 80 8.34 17.81 11.25
CA GLN A 80 8.39 19.22 11.61
C GLN A 80 7.63 19.97 10.52
N HIS A 81 6.51 20.59 10.90
CA HIS A 81 5.65 21.31 9.97
C HIS A 81 4.78 22.33 10.74
N PRO A 82 4.53 23.54 10.24
CA PRO A 82 3.77 24.59 10.95
C PRO A 82 2.35 24.16 11.31
N ASN A 83 1.70 23.37 10.45
CA ASN A 83 0.37 22.84 10.71
C ASN A 83 0.34 21.54 11.55
N ILE A 84 1.46 21.12 12.14
CA ILE A 84 1.54 19.96 13.04
C ILE A 84 2.27 20.38 14.33
N ALA A 85 1.73 20.02 15.48
CA ALA A 85 2.45 20.21 16.75
C ALA A 85 3.70 19.33 16.81
N THR A 86 4.85 19.95 17.10
CA THR A 86 6.13 19.23 17.10
C THR A 86 6.22 18.28 18.30
N LEU A 87 6.55 17.01 18.05
CA LEU A 87 6.80 16.04 19.12
C LEU A 87 8.28 16.09 19.53
N TYR A 88 8.54 16.53 20.77
CA TYR A 88 9.90 16.72 21.30
C TYR A 88 10.51 15.45 21.89
N ARG A 89 9.73 14.65 22.62
CA ARG A 89 10.24 13.45 23.29
C ARG A 89 9.17 12.38 23.42
N VAL A 90 9.64 11.13 23.44
CA VAL A 90 8.82 9.95 23.75
C VAL A 90 9.60 9.10 24.75
N GLY A 91 8.92 8.56 25.76
CA GLY A 91 9.55 7.68 26.74
C GLY A 91 8.54 6.80 27.47
N SER A 92 9.03 6.10 28.49
CA SER A 92 8.23 5.26 29.38
C SER A 92 8.52 5.60 30.84
N VAL A 93 7.50 5.46 31.68
CA VAL A 93 7.54 5.50 33.15
C VAL A 93 6.93 4.20 33.69
N GLU A 94 7.02 3.92 35.00
CA GLU A 94 6.54 2.64 35.58
C GLU A 94 5.06 2.34 35.26
N GLU A 95 4.25 3.37 35.05
CA GLU A 95 2.79 3.26 34.81
C GLU A 95 2.38 3.26 33.32
N GLY A 96 3.32 3.45 32.37
CA GLY A 96 2.99 3.52 30.94
C GLY A 96 3.98 4.30 30.07
N ALA A 97 3.51 4.82 28.94
CA ALA A 97 4.27 5.67 28.03
C ALA A 97 3.95 7.15 28.22
N TYR A 98 4.87 8.03 27.84
CA TYR A 98 4.60 9.46 27.76
C TYR A 98 5.09 10.07 26.45
N LEU A 99 4.39 11.12 26.00
CA LEU A 99 4.69 11.93 24.84
C LEU A 99 4.86 13.38 25.30
N VAL A 100 5.92 14.05 24.87
CA VAL A 100 6.15 15.47 25.12
C VAL A 100 6.13 16.20 23.79
N SER A 101 5.23 17.16 23.65
CA SER A 101 5.00 17.93 22.43
C SER A 101 4.97 19.44 22.69
N GLU A 102 5.01 20.20 21.59
CA GLU A 102 4.82 21.64 21.57
C GLU A 102 3.52 22.03 22.29
N TYR A 103 3.61 22.91 23.29
CA TYR A 103 2.42 23.50 23.91
C TYR A 103 1.86 24.59 23.01
N ILE A 104 0.65 24.37 22.49
CA ILE A 104 -0.02 25.34 21.61
C ILE A 104 -0.92 26.25 22.44
N GLN A 105 -0.63 27.56 22.41
CA GLN A 105 -1.50 28.59 22.95
C GLN A 105 -2.59 28.92 21.92
N GLY A 106 -3.82 28.52 22.22
CA GLY A 106 -4.96 28.67 21.32
C GLY A 106 -6.20 27.93 21.80
N ARG A 107 -7.18 27.81 20.91
CA ARG A 107 -8.47 27.16 21.17
C ARG A 107 -8.70 25.99 20.21
N ALA A 108 -9.31 24.92 20.70
CA ALA A 108 -9.69 23.79 19.85
C ALA A 108 -10.74 24.19 18.82
N LEU A 109 -10.66 23.62 17.61
CA LEU A 109 -11.54 23.92 16.48
C LEU A 109 -13.02 23.66 16.82
N ARG A 110 -13.31 22.71 17.72
CA ARG A 110 -14.65 22.48 18.28
C ARG A 110 -15.32 23.71 18.90
N THR A 111 -14.54 24.71 19.32
CA THR A 111 -15.03 25.94 19.96
C THR A 111 -15.34 27.06 18.98
N VAL A 112 -15.02 26.88 17.69
CA VAL A 112 -15.33 27.84 16.64
C VAL A 112 -16.81 27.77 16.32
N GLU A 113 -17.48 28.92 16.26
CA GLU A 113 -18.90 29.02 15.91
C GLU A 113 -19.12 28.60 14.44
N ARG A 114 -20.16 27.79 14.20
CA ARG A 114 -20.50 27.21 12.89
C ARG A 114 -21.90 27.67 12.47
N PRO A 115 -22.16 27.88 11.16
CA PRO A 115 -21.27 27.66 10.02
C PRO A 115 -20.19 28.75 9.91
N VAL A 116 -19.00 28.35 9.44
CA VAL A 116 -17.86 29.24 9.21
C VAL A 116 -17.92 29.75 7.76
N GLY A 117 -17.59 31.03 7.55
CA GLY A 117 -17.59 31.63 6.22
C GLY A 117 -16.62 30.94 5.25
N PHE A 118 -17.02 30.78 3.99
CA PHE A 118 -16.27 30.05 2.96
C PHE A 118 -14.76 30.40 2.88
N PRO A 119 -14.33 31.68 2.87
CA PRO A 119 -12.90 32.01 2.82
C PRO A 119 -12.11 31.38 3.97
N ARG A 120 -12.68 31.41 5.18
CA ARG A 120 -12.03 30.87 6.38
C ARG A 120 -12.06 29.35 6.42
N VAL A 121 -13.15 28.70 5.99
CA VAL A 121 -13.17 27.22 5.88
C VAL A 121 -12.15 26.74 4.86
N LEU A 122 -12.02 27.45 3.74
CA LEU A 122 -11.04 27.11 2.72
C LEU A 122 -9.61 27.22 3.26
N GLU A 123 -9.28 28.28 4.01
CA GLU A 123 -7.99 28.40 4.70
C GLU A 123 -7.72 27.22 5.63
N ILE A 124 -8.69 26.88 6.49
CA ILE A 124 -8.57 25.74 7.42
C ILE A 124 -8.35 24.43 6.67
N ALA A 125 -9.13 24.17 5.62
CA ALA A 125 -9.01 22.94 4.83
C ALA A 125 -7.65 22.84 4.12
N CYS A 126 -7.13 23.97 3.57
CA CYS A 126 -5.79 24.02 2.99
C CYS A 126 -4.70 23.72 4.04
N ASP A 127 -4.78 24.33 5.22
CA ASP A 127 -3.80 24.14 6.29
C ASP A 127 -3.80 22.69 6.83
N LEU A 128 -4.99 22.10 6.99
CA LEU A 128 -5.12 20.69 7.35
C LEU A 128 -4.55 19.76 6.27
N ALA A 129 -4.81 20.05 4.99
CA ALA A 129 -4.26 19.26 3.88
C ALA A 129 -2.73 19.35 3.82
N ARG A 130 -2.14 20.54 4.06
CA ARG A 130 -0.67 20.71 4.18
C ARG A 130 -0.09 19.89 5.33
N GLY A 131 -0.73 19.96 6.50
CA GLY A 131 -0.34 19.16 7.67
C GLY A 131 -0.37 17.66 7.39
N LEU A 132 -1.50 17.13 6.92
CA LEU A 132 -1.64 15.72 6.58
C LEU A 132 -0.64 15.28 5.50
N GLY A 133 -0.44 16.09 4.45
CA GLY A 133 0.56 15.81 3.41
C GLY A 133 1.97 15.64 3.97
N ALA A 134 2.36 16.52 4.90
CA ALA A 134 3.66 16.44 5.56
C ALA A 134 3.85 15.16 6.42
N ALA A 135 2.77 14.65 7.02
CA ALA A 135 2.76 13.39 7.76
C ALA A 135 2.77 12.17 6.82
N HIS A 136 1.92 12.17 5.80
CA HIS A 136 1.78 11.07 4.83
C HIS A 136 3.07 10.81 4.06
N ARG A 137 3.82 11.85 3.66
CA ARG A 137 5.14 11.71 3.01
C ARG A 137 6.19 11.02 3.90
N ARG A 138 5.98 10.99 5.22
CA ARG A 138 6.82 10.30 6.20
C ARG A 138 6.24 8.94 6.63
N GLY A 139 5.16 8.48 5.98
CA GLY A 139 4.51 7.20 6.25
C GLY A 139 3.69 7.19 7.55
N VAL A 140 3.26 8.35 8.05
CA VAL A 140 2.48 8.48 9.28
C VAL A 140 1.04 8.84 8.95
N LEU A 141 0.07 8.06 9.44
CA LEU A 141 -1.36 8.33 9.34
C LEU A 141 -1.87 8.98 10.64
N HIS A 142 -2.87 9.86 10.54
CA HIS A 142 -3.46 10.49 11.72
C HIS A 142 -4.48 9.58 12.42
N CYS A 143 -5.40 8.98 11.66
CA CYS A 143 -6.40 7.98 12.08
C CYS A 143 -7.44 8.43 13.14
N ASP A 144 -7.37 9.67 13.62
CA ASP A 144 -8.36 10.28 14.55
C ASP A 144 -8.50 11.80 14.32
N LEU A 145 -8.59 12.23 13.05
CA LEU A 145 -8.71 13.67 12.76
C LEU A 145 -10.13 14.15 13.04
N ASN A 146 -10.29 15.03 14.03
CA ASN A 146 -11.58 15.53 14.49
C ASN A 146 -11.43 16.97 15.06
N PRO A 147 -12.53 17.68 15.41
CA PRO A 147 -12.47 19.06 15.87
C PRO A 147 -11.74 19.27 17.21
N GLU A 148 -11.52 18.21 17.99
CA GLU A 148 -10.76 18.25 19.24
C GLU A 148 -9.25 18.21 18.99
N ASN A 149 -8.84 17.49 17.95
CA ASN A 149 -7.44 17.28 17.55
C ASN A 149 -6.92 18.34 16.57
N VAL A 150 -7.64 19.45 16.42
CA VAL A 150 -7.22 20.62 15.63
C VAL A 150 -7.30 21.86 16.51
N LEU A 151 -6.20 22.60 16.63
CA LEU A 151 -6.11 23.84 17.40
C LEU A 151 -5.98 25.04 16.46
N VAL A 152 -6.65 26.12 16.83
CA VAL A 152 -6.49 27.46 16.26
C VAL A 152 -5.68 28.29 17.24
N THR A 153 -4.48 28.69 16.84
CA THR A 153 -3.59 29.54 17.65
C THR A 153 -4.14 30.96 17.77
N ASP A 154 -3.62 31.75 18.71
CA ASP A 154 -4.05 33.15 18.90
C ASP A 154 -3.73 34.05 17.69
N ASP A 155 -2.71 33.71 16.89
CA ASP A 155 -2.38 34.35 15.60
C ASP A 155 -3.16 33.75 14.41
N GLY A 156 -4.09 32.83 14.67
CA GLY A 156 -5.03 32.30 13.68
C GLY A 156 -4.50 31.15 12.82
N GLN A 157 -3.34 30.58 13.13
CA GLN A 157 -2.78 29.40 12.46
C GLN A 157 -3.50 28.13 12.91
N ILE A 158 -3.57 27.14 12.02
CA ILE A 158 -4.16 25.83 12.30
C ILE A 158 -3.05 24.83 12.61
N LYS A 159 -3.16 24.13 13.74
CA LYS A 159 -2.24 23.07 14.15
C LYS A 159 -2.98 21.76 14.43
N ILE A 160 -2.52 20.68 13.82
CA ILE A 160 -2.95 19.31 14.09
C ILE A 160 -2.18 18.80 15.32
N VAL A 161 -2.92 18.24 16.28
CA VAL A 161 -2.37 17.65 17.51
C VAL A 161 -2.82 16.20 17.63
N ASP A 162 -2.19 15.43 18.53
CA ASP A 162 -2.66 14.10 18.93
C ASP A 162 -2.86 13.10 17.77
N PHE A 163 -1.78 12.81 17.03
CA PHE A 163 -1.72 11.65 16.14
C PHE A 163 -2.14 10.40 16.92
N GLY A 164 -3.00 9.56 16.33
CA GLY A 164 -3.68 8.42 16.97
C GLY A 164 -2.80 7.30 17.54
N LEU A 165 -1.53 7.58 17.84
CA LEU A 165 -0.51 6.73 18.47
C LEU A 165 -1.03 6.00 19.72
N ALA A 166 -1.96 6.60 20.49
CA ALA A 166 -2.54 5.96 21.67
C ALA A 166 -3.30 4.65 21.33
N ARG A 167 -3.79 4.48 20.10
CA ARG A 167 -4.48 3.25 19.65
C ARG A 167 -3.54 2.05 19.55
N LEU A 168 -2.24 2.29 19.38
CA LEU A 168 -1.19 1.25 19.34
C LEU A 168 -0.90 0.62 20.71
N LEU A 169 -1.34 1.30 21.77
CA LEU A 169 -1.22 0.87 23.16
C LEU A 169 -2.47 0.14 23.64
N LEU A 170 -3.54 0.07 22.86
CA LEU A 170 -4.70 -0.73 23.20
C LEU A 170 -4.40 -2.22 22.97
N PRO A 171 -4.79 -3.14 23.88
CA PRO A 171 -4.76 -4.57 23.60
C PRO A 171 -5.55 -4.83 22.32
N SER A 172 -5.04 -5.65 21.40
CA SER A 172 -5.77 -6.01 20.17
C SER A 172 -7.16 -6.63 20.46
N SER A 173 -7.39 -7.11 21.69
CA SER A 173 -8.67 -7.61 22.21
C SER A 173 -9.61 -6.53 22.79
N ALA A 174 -9.15 -5.30 23.04
CA ALA A 174 -9.95 -4.25 23.68
C ALA A 174 -10.86 -3.47 22.70
N VAL A 175 -10.80 -3.77 21.40
CA VAL A 175 -11.68 -3.21 20.37
C VAL A 175 -12.98 -4.02 20.23
N GLU A 176 -13.06 -5.22 20.81
CA GLU A 176 -14.09 -6.21 20.43
C GLU A 176 -15.16 -6.52 21.50
N ASP A 177 -15.06 -6.02 22.74
CA ASP A 177 -15.88 -6.54 23.86
C ASP A 177 -16.74 -5.53 24.64
N GLN A 178 -17.00 -4.33 24.12
CA GLN A 178 -17.97 -3.40 24.72
C GLN A 178 -18.83 -2.70 23.64
N PRO A 179 -20.15 -2.98 23.54
CA PRO A 179 -21.05 -2.22 22.67
C PRO A 179 -21.37 -0.81 23.21
N GLU A 180 -20.88 -0.46 24.40
CA GLU A 180 -21.02 0.87 25.03
C GLU A 180 -19.69 1.37 25.61
N ARG A 181 -18.66 1.51 24.78
CA ARG A 181 -17.62 2.53 24.98
C ARG A 181 -17.49 3.38 23.73
N PRO A 182 -17.24 4.69 23.86
CA PRO A 182 -16.98 5.54 22.71
C PRO A 182 -15.67 5.05 22.11
N MET A 183 -15.79 4.32 21.00
CA MET A 183 -14.70 4.05 20.07
C MET A 183 -14.05 5.40 19.79
N VAL A 184 -12.82 5.60 20.27
CA VAL A 184 -12.19 6.92 20.40
C VAL A 184 -12.23 7.65 19.04
N GLY A 185 -12.98 8.76 19.02
CA GLY A 185 -13.39 9.54 17.86
C GLY A 185 -14.87 9.91 17.96
N THR A 186 -15.26 11.14 17.58
CA THR A 186 -16.70 11.44 17.42
C THR A 186 -17.20 10.57 16.26
N ALA A 187 -18.19 9.70 16.47
CA ALA A 187 -18.61 8.66 15.52
C ALA A 187 -18.79 9.14 14.07
N ASP A 188 -19.10 10.43 13.89
CA ASP A 188 -19.24 11.12 12.60
C ASP A 188 -17.98 11.19 11.73
N HIS A 189 -16.79 11.14 12.33
CA HIS A 189 -15.51 11.33 11.61
C HIS A 189 -14.84 10.02 11.19
N ILE A 190 -15.41 8.88 11.60
CA ILE A 190 -14.85 7.55 11.36
C ILE A 190 -15.15 7.13 9.91
N PRO A 191 -14.13 6.80 9.10
CA PRO A 191 -14.34 6.50 7.69
C PRO A 191 -15.00 5.11 7.47
N PRO A 192 -15.74 4.90 6.36
CA PRO A 192 -16.51 3.68 6.10
C PRO A 192 -15.68 2.38 6.12
N GLU A 193 -14.43 2.43 5.68
CA GLU A 193 -13.49 1.30 5.74
C GLU A 193 -13.14 0.89 7.18
N ALA A 194 -13.09 1.85 8.13
CA ALA A 194 -12.84 1.56 9.54
C ALA A 194 -14.00 0.76 10.14
N TRP A 195 -15.24 1.12 9.80
CA TRP A 195 -16.45 0.39 10.23
C TRP A 195 -16.53 -1.02 9.65
N ARG A 196 -15.86 -1.28 8.52
CA ARG A 196 -15.75 -2.61 7.89
C ARG A 196 -14.59 -3.45 8.43
N GLY A 197 -13.74 -2.89 9.29
CA GLY A 197 -12.53 -3.54 9.78
C GLY A 197 -11.43 -3.67 8.70
N GLU A 198 -11.47 -2.81 7.69
CA GLU A 198 -10.45 -2.76 6.63
C GLU A 198 -9.24 -1.90 7.05
N GLU A 199 -8.11 -2.06 6.37
CA GLU A 199 -6.89 -1.30 6.64
C GLU A 199 -7.07 0.19 6.32
N LEU A 200 -6.66 1.06 7.25
CA LEU A 200 -6.70 2.51 7.05
C LEU A 200 -5.53 2.97 6.20
N THR A 201 -5.80 3.95 5.34
CA THR A 201 -4.80 4.49 4.41
C THR A 201 -4.80 6.02 4.46
N VAL A 202 -3.94 6.67 3.67
CA VAL A 202 -3.96 8.13 3.50
C VAL A 202 -5.36 8.66 3.14
N ARG A 203 -6.15 7.87 2.39
CA ARG A 203 -7.52 8.21 1.97
C ARG A 203 -8.53 8.21 3.12
N SER A 204 -8.20 7.57 4.24
CA SER A 204 -9.00 7.56 5.48
C SER A 204 -8.88 8.89 6.23
N ASP A 205 -7.69 9.49 6.26
CA ASP A 205 -7.49 10.84 6.81
C ASP A 205 -8.16 11.91 5.93
N LEU A 206 -8.15 11.74 4.60
CA LEU A 206 -8.83 12.66 3.68
C LEU A 206 -10.35 12.64 3.84
N TYR A 207 -10.93 11.49 4.17
CA TYR A 207 -12.35 11.39 4.52
C TYR A 207 -12.64 12.20 5.77
N SER A 208 -11.84 12.01 6.82
CA SER A 208 -11.98 12.74 8.10
C SER A 208 -11.86 14.26 7.92
N LEU A 209 -10.93 14.72 7.07
CA LEU A 209 -10.83 16.13 6.67
C LEU A 209 -12.07 16.59 5.90
N GLY A 210 -12.59 15.75 4.99
CA GLY A 210 -13.84 16.01 4.27
C GLY A 210 -15.03 16.21 5.22
N VAL A 211 -15.16 15.38 6.26
CA VAL A 211 -16.19 15.53 7.30
C VAL A 211 -16.04 16.86 8.02
N LEU A 212 -14.82 17.23 8.44
CA LEU A 212 -14.54 18.52 9.06
C LEU A 212 -14.90 19.71 8.17
N ALA A 213 -14.49 19.69 6.90
CA ALA A 213 -14.77 20.77 5.95
C ALA A 213 -16.28 20.90 5.68
N PHE A 214 -17.00 19.77 5.61
CA PHE A 214 -18.45 19.74 5.47
C PHE A 214 -19.15 20.32 6.71
N GLU A 215 -18.71 19.91 7.90
CA GLU A 215 -19.28 20.35 9.18
C GLU A 215 -19.04 21.84 9.43
N LEU A 216 -17.83 22.33 9.16
CA LEU A 216 -17.51 23.77 9.25
C LEU A 216 -18.34 24.60 8.26
N SER A 217 -18.56 24.10 7.04
CA SER A 217 -19.30 24.83 6.01
C SER A 217 -20.81 24.85 6.25
N SER A 218 -21.38 23.71 6.64
CA SER A 218 -22.84 23.54 6.75
C SER A 218 -23.37 23.72 8.17
N GLY A 219 -22.48 23.65 9.18
CA GLY A 219 -22.85 23.57 10.59
C GLY A 219 -23.44 22.23 11.02
N ARG A 220 -23.40 21.19 10.16
CA ARG A 220 -24.01 19.87 10.41
C ARG A 220 -23.06 18.73 10.01
N SER A 221 -23.17 17.58 10.68
CA SER A 221 -22.50 16.34 10.25
C SER A 221 -23.04 15.88 8.88
N PRO A 222 -22.24 15.21 8.01
CA PRO A 222 -22.70 14.68 6.72
C PRO A 222 -23.94 13.79 6.81
N PHE A 223 -24.09 13.03 7.90
CA PHE A 223 -25.23 12.14 8.15
C PHE A 223 -26.17 12.68 9.23
N TYR A 224 -26.44 13.99 9.21
CA TYR A 224 -27.30 14.68 10.18
C TYR A 224 -28.75 14.15 10.27
N ASP A 225 -29.23 13.42 9.27
CA ASP A 225 -30.55 12.79 9.22
C ASP A 225 -30.58 11.40 9.91
N VAL A 226 -29.44 10.92 10.40
CA VAL A 226 -29.26 9.60 11.00
C VAL A 226 -28.99 9.74 12.51
N PRO A 227 -29.63 8.93 13.38
CA PRO A 227 -29.29 8.89 14.80
C PRO A 227 -27.80 8.52 15.04
N PRO A 228 -27.13 9.09 16.06
CA PRO A 228 -25.68 8.91 16.26
C PRO A 228 -25.18 7.45 16.28
N HIS A 229 -25.97 6.53 16.85
CA HIS A 229 -25.63 5.11 16.93
C HIS A 229 -25.77 4.36 15.59
N LEU A 230 -26.33 4.97 14.54
CA LEU A 230 -26.50 4.41 13.20
C LEU A 230 -25.61 5.08 12.13
N VAL A 231 -24.84 6.11 12.49
CA VAL A 231 -24.00 6.87 11.55
C VAL A 231 -22.99 5.96 10.84
N GLY A 232 -22.38 5.01 11.56
CA GLY A 232 -21.45 4.04 10.98
C GLY A 232 -22.10 3.15 9.91
N LEU A 233 -23.34 2.69 10.15
CA LEU A 233 -24.09 1.91 9.17
C LEU A 233 -24.42 2.76 7.93
N ALA A 234 -24.91 3.99 8.13
CA ALA A 234 -25.24 4.90 7.04
C ALA A 234 -24.03 5.24 6.18
N ALA A 235 -22.86 5.47 6.79
CA ALA A 235 -21.61 5.75 6.08
C ALA A 235 -21.14 4.57 5.22
N VAL A 236 -21.46 3.33 5.61
CA VAL A 236 -21.18 2.12 4.82
C VAL A 236 -22.22 1.88 3.73
N GLU A 237 -23.47 2.29 3.94
CA GLU A 237 -24.57 1.99 3.00
C GLU A 237 -24.74 3.04 1.89
N ARG A 238 -24.47 4.32 2.15
CA ARG A 238 -24.69 5.42 1.19
C ARG A 238 -23.64 6.53 1.26
N ASP A 239 -23.48 7.26 0.16
CA ASP A 239 -22.65 8.47 0.11
C ASP A 239 -23.32 9.63 0.87
N ALA A 240 -22.51 10.58 1.34
CA ALA A 240 -22.96 11.84 1.94
C ALA A 240 -23.74 12.71 0.93
N PRO A 241 -24.70 13.54 1.38
CA PRO A 241 -25.36 14.52 0.52
C PRO A 241 -24.36 15.57 0.01
N ALA A 242 -24.56 16.05 -1.22
CA ALA A 242 -23.68 17.07 -1.81
C ALA A 242 -23.69 18.38 -1.00
N LEU A 243 -22.53 18.91 -0.66
CA LEU A 243 -22.39 20.10 0.18
C LEU A 243 -23.13 21.32 -0.40
N ALA A 244 -23.10 21.48 -1.73
CA ALA A 244 -23.78 22.56 -2.43
C ALA A 244 -25.32 22.54 -2.28
N SER A 245 -25.90 21.38 -1.92
CA SER A 245 -27.34 21.27 -1.65
C SER A 245 -27.75 21.87 -0.30
N LEU A 246 -26.80 21.95 0.66
CA LEU A 246 -27.03 22.44 2.02
C LEU A 246 -26.52 23.87 2.23
N VAL A 247 -25.51 24.29 1.47
CA VAL A 247 -24.92 25.64 1.57
C VAL A 247 -25.03 26.35 0.21
N PRO A 248 -26.20 26.94 -0.11
CA PRO A 248 -26.38 27.69 -1.35
C PRO A 248 -25.38 28.85 -1.45
N GLY A 249 -24.66 28.94 -2.56
CA GLY A 249 -23.67 30.00 -2.81
C GLY A 249 -22.22 29.66 -2.43
N ILE A 250 -21.95 28.45 -1.92
CA ILE A 250 -20.57 27.96 -1.73
C ILE A 250 -19.85 27.79 -3.09
N HIS A 251 -18.53 27.96 -3.12
CA HIS A 251 -17.76 27.83 -4.36
C HIS A 251 -17.86 26.41 -4.94
N PRO A 252 -18.29 26.21 -6.21
CA PRO A 252 -18.51 24.88 -6.78
C PRO A 252 -17.29 23.95 -6.73
N GLY A 253 -16.10 24.51 -6.97
CA GLY A 253 -14.85 23.74 -6.90
C GLY A 253 -14.52 23.25 -5.49
N PHE A 254 -14.88 24.01 -4.46
CA PHE A 254 -14.67 23.60 -3.07
C PHE A 254 -15.68 22.52 -2.67
N ALA A 255 -16.96 22.71 -3.00
CA ALA A 255 -17.99 21.69 -2.75
C ALA A 255 -17.63 20.35 -3.41
N ALA A 256 -17.20 20.39 -4.68
CA ALA A 256 -16.78 19.17 -5.38
C ALA A 256 -15.57 18.48 -4.73
N ALA A 257 -14.62 19.25 -4.17
CA ALA A 257 -13.49 18.69 -3.44
C ALA A 257 -13.94 18.00 -2.15
N VAL A 258 -14.80 18.65 -1.35
CA VAL A 258 -15.35 18.07 -0.11
C VAL A 258 -16.19 16.82 -0.40
N ASP A 259 -17.08 16.89 -1.39
CA ASP A 259 -17.94 15.77 -1.78
C ASP A 259 -17.12 14.56 -2.25
N ARG A 260 -16.01 14.80 -2.96
CA ARG A 260 -15.09 13.73 -3.38
C ARG A 260 -14.35 13.08 -2.20
N CYS A 261 -13.98 13.84 -1.17
CA CYS A 261 -13.41 13.27 0.05
C CYS A 261 -14.40 12.35 0.78
N LEU A 262 -15.70 12.64 0.70
CA LEU A 262 -16.77 11.90 1.39
C LEU A 262 -17.31 10.69 0.63
N ARG A 263 -16.69 10.28 -0.49
CA ARG A 263 -17.06 9.06 -1.20
C ARG A 263 -16.86 7.82 -0.35
N ARG A 264 -17.82 6.89 -0.40
CA ARG A 264 -17.74 5.63 0.35
C ARG A 264 -16.54 4.77 -0.04
N ASP A 265 -16.31 4.56 -1.34
CA ASP A 265 -15.14 3.82 -1.82
C ASP A 265 -13.89 4.71 -1.70
N PRO A 266 -12.87 4.30 -0.91
CA PRO A 266 -11.62 5.04 -0.80
C PRO A 266 -10.96 5.35 -2.15
N LYS A 267 -11.08 4.46 -3.16
CA LYS A 267 -10.45 4.62 -4.48
C LYS A 267 -11.01 5.81 -5.27
N GLU A 268 -12.24 6.21 -5.01
CA GLU A 268 -12.88 7.36 -5.66
C GLU A 268 -12.45 8.71 -5.05
N ARG A 269 -11.87 8.69 -3.84
CA ARG A 269 -11.32 9.87 -3.17
C ARG A 269 -10.02 10.34 -3.85
N PHE A 270 -9.50 11.48 -3.40
CA PHE A 270 -8.15 11.93 -3.78
C PHE A 270 -7.10 10.90 -3.37
N SER A 271 -6.03 10.77 -4.16
CA SER A 271 -4.99 9.77 -3.88
C SER A 271 -4.06 10.21 -2.76
N THR A 272 -3.82 11.51 -2.65
CA THR A 272 -2.98 12.14 -1.62
C THR A 272 -3.59 13.42 -1.08
N ALA A 273 -3.10 13.88 0.08
CA ALA A 273 -3.45 15.19 0.64
C ALA A 273 -2.99 16.36 -0.25
N ASP A 274 -1.92 16.17 -1.02
CA ASP A 274 -1.42 17.19 -1.97
C ASP A 274 -2.40 17.37 -3.14
N ASP A 275 -2.98 16.29 -3.68
CA ASP A 275 -4.00 16.40 -4.74
C ASP A 275 -5.27 17.13 -4.25
N LEU A 276 -5.63 16.91 -2.97
CA LEU A 276 -6.73 17.61 -2.33
C LEU A 276 -6.39 19.10 -2.14
N LEU A 277 -5.18 19.41 -1.67
CA LEU A 277 -4.71 20.79 -1.50
C LEU A 277 -4.77 21.56 -2.82
N ASP A 278 -4.32 20.96 -3.92
CA ASP A 278 -4.41 21.55 -5.27
C ASP A 278 -5.86 21.86 -5.67
N ALA A 279 -6.79 20.95 -5.39
CA ALA A 279 -8.21 21.15 -5.68
C ALA A 279 -8.81 22.28 -4.84
N LEU A 280 -8.43 22.38 -3.56
CA LEU A 280 -8.84 23.44 -2.64
C LEU A 280 -8.27 24.80 -3.06
N GLU A 281 -6.98 24.88 -3.40
CA GLU A 281 -6.33 26.14 -3.76
C GLU A 281 -6.93 26.76 -5.04
N ARG A 282 -7.39 25.94 -6.00
CA ARG A 282 -8.14 26.39 -7.18
C ARG A 282 -9.48 27.03 -6.84
N ALA A 283 -10.03 26.79 -5.65
CA ALA A 283 -11.27 27.38 -5.17
C ALA A 283 -11.09 28.74 -4.47
N ARG A 284 -9.86 29.28 -4.34
CA ARG A 284 -9.62 30.58 -3.69
C ARG A 284 -10.24 31.74 -4.49
N PRO A 285 -11.15 32.55 -3.89
CA PRO A 285 -11.79 33.67 -4.58
C PRO A 285 -10.77 34.77 -4.92
N GLY A 286 -10.87 35.34 -6.13
CA GLY A 286 -9.98 36.40 -6.64
C GLY A 286 -8.74 35.90 -7.41
N ARG A 287 -8.46 34.59 -7.39
CA ARG A 287 -7.26 34.00 -8.00
C ARG A 287 -7.59 33.31 -9.34
N ARG A 288 -8.09 34.06 -10.33
CA ARG A 288 -8.15 33.54 -11.71
C ARG A 288 -6.75 33.63 -12.30
N ILE A 289 -6.00 32.52 -12.27
CA ILE A 289 -4.75 32.44 -13.02
C ILE A 289 -5.14 32.49 -14.50
N PRO A 290 -4.72 33.51 -15.27
CA PRO A 290 -5.06 33.61 -16.68
C PRO A 290 -4.53 32.38 -17.40
N VAL A 291 -5.41 31.65 -18.08
CA VAL A 291 -4.98 30.56 -18.97
C VAL A 291 -4.37 31.24 -20.21
N PRO A 292 -3.10 30.98 -20.56
CA PRO A 292 -2.48 31.59 -21.73
C PRO A 292 -3.25 31.27 -23.01
N GLU A 293 -3.52 32.28 -23.84
CA GLU A 293 -4.13 32.07 -25.14
C GLU A 293 -3.17 31.30 -26.08
N GLY A 294 -3.68 30.31 -26.81
CA GLY A 294 -2.93 29.61 -27.85
C GLY A 294 -2.69 28.12 -27.57
N ASN A 295 -1.46 27.66 -27.80
CA ASN A 295 -1.08 26.25 -27.63
C ASN A 295 -0.58 26.02 -26.18
N PRO A 296 -1.25 25.18 -25.38
CA PRO A 296 -0.88 24.96 -23.99
C PRO A 296 0.39 24.11 -23.85
N TYR A 297 0.77 23.38 -24.90
CA TYR A 297 2.00 22.59 -24.93
C TYR A 297 3.14 23.40 -25.53
N ARG A 298 4.28 23.43 -24.84
CA ARG A 298 5.40 24.32 -25.19
C ARG A 298 6.39 23.73 -26.18
N GLY A 299 6.19 22.47 -26.56
CA GLY A 299 7.12 21.76 -27.43
C GLY A 299 8.48 21.59 -26.76
N LEU A 300 9.53 22.00 -27.46
CA LEU A 300 10.91 21.92 -26.96
C LEU A 300 11.31 23.11 -26.06
N GLN A 301 10.40 24.05 -25.78
CA GLN A 301 10.67 25.21 -24.94
C GLN A 301 10.38 24.92 -23.46
N ALA A 302 11.13 25.55 -22.56
CA ALA A 302 10.83 25.51 -21.13
C ALA A 302 9.54 26.29 -20.80
N PHE A 303 8.77 25.80 -19.82
CA PHE A 303 7.66 26.57 -19.25
C PHE A 303 8.21 27.80 -18.53
N GLN A 304 7.44 28.89 -18.60
CA GLN A 304 7.79 30.20 -18.04
C GLN A 304 6.76 30.54 -16.95
N PRO A 305 7.00 31.56 -16.10
CA PRO A 305 6.06 31.95 -15.04
C PRO A 305 4.62 32.15 -15.52
N GLU A 306 4.43 32.68 -16.73
CA GLU A 306 3.12 32.96 -17.30
C GLU A 306 2.35 31.68 -17.67
N HIS A 307 3.05 30.56 -17.83
CA HIS A 307 2.48 29.27 -18.21
C HIS A 307 1.98 28.45 -17.00
N ARG A 308 1.95 29.02 -15.79
CA ARG A 308 1.51 28.34 -14.55
C ARG A 308 0.17 27.63 -14.67
N ALA A 309 -0.81 28.24 -15.35
CA ALA A 309 -2.15 27.67 -15.51
C ALA A 309 -2.20 26.40 -16.37
N VAL A 310 -1.14 26.13 -17.15
CA VAL A 310 -1.04 24.98 -18.05
C VAL A 310 0.13 24.05 -17.69
N PHE A 311 0.72 24.22 -16.51
CA PHE A 311 1.82 23.38 -16.02
C PHE A 311 1.31 22.33 -15.03
N PHE A 312 1.22 21.08 -15.48
CA PHE A 312 0.63 19.95 -14.74
C PHE A 312 1.63 18.79 -14.53
N GLY A 313 1.32 17.88 -13.61
CA GLY A 313 2.12 16.69 -13.30
C GLY A 313 3.35 16.93 -12.42
N ARG A 314 3.58 18.16 -11.93
CA ARG A 314 4.74 18.50 -11.09
C ARG A 314 4.37 19.12 -9.74
N SER A 315 3.11 19.02 -9.32
CA SER A 315 2.64 19.66 -8.08
C SER A 315 3.43 19.19 -6.85
N ARG A 316 3.64 17.87 -6.71
CA ARG A 316 4.38 17.28 -5.58
C ARG A 316 5.82 17.78 -5.50
N ASP A 317 6.52 17.84 -6.64
CA ASP A 317 7.89 18.37 -6.72
C ASP A 317 7.95 19.86 -6.39
N CYS A 318 6.98 20.65 -6.90
CA CYS A 318 6.90 22.08 -6.60
C CYS A 318 6.74 22.32 -5.10
N LEU A 319 5.80 21.62 -4.46
CA LEU A 319 5.54 21.72 -3.03
C LEU A 319 6.78 21.31 -2.22
N ALA A 320 7.42 20.18 -2.56
CA ALA A 320 8.61 19.73 -1.87
C ALA A 320 9.77 20.74 -1.96
N VAL A 321 9.96 21.36 -3.13
CA VAL A 321 10.97 22.42 -3.31
C VAL A 321 10.63 23.67 -2.50
N ILE A 322 9.36 24.10 -2.50
CA ILE A 322 8.89 25.26 -1.72
C ILE A 322 9.07 25.00 -0.21
N GLU A 323 8.66 23.83 0.28
CA GLU A 323 8.79 23.44 1.69
C GLU A 323 10.25 23.45 2.15
N ARG A 324 11.16 22.91 1.33
CA ARG A 324 12.59 22.94 1.66
C ARG A 324 13.16 24.35 1.60
N LEU A 325 12.80 25.15 0.61
CA LEU A 325 13.22 26.56 0.52
C LEU A 325 12.67 27.40 1.67
N TRP A 326 11.59 26.97 2.33
CA TRP A 326 11.07 27.67 3.48
C TRP A 326 12.02 27.56 4.68
N SER A 327 12.56 26.35 4.93
CA SER A 327 13.50 26.08 6.03
C SER A 327 14.99 26.21 5.69
N GLU A 328 15.38 26.02 4.44
CA GLU A 328 16.78 25.97 4.00
C GLU A 328 17.14 27.24 3.21
N PRO A 329 18.30 27.86 3.47
CA PRO A 329 18.74 29.07 2.75
C PRO A 329 19.15 28.79 1.30
N PHE A 330 19.47 27.53 0.97
CA PHE A 330 19.91 27.09 -0.34
C PHE A 330 19.23 25.78 -0.73
N LEU A 331 18.81 25.67 -1.98
CA LEU A 331 18.36 24.42 -2.60
C LEU A 331 18.91 24.28 -4.02
N LEU A 332 19.51 23.12 -4.31
CA LEU A 332 20.01 22.75 -5.63
C LEU A 332 19.15 21.63 -6.23
N VAL A 333 18.39 21.96 -7.28
CA VAL A 333 17.58 21.00 -8.04
C VAL A 333 18.45 20.34 -9.12
N ALA A 334 18.76 19.07 -8.92
CA ALA A 334 19.61 18.29 -9.82
C ALA A 334 18.84 17.14 -10.49
N ALA A 335 19.06 16.97 -11.80
CA ALA A 335 18.48 15.89 -12.61
C ALA A 335 19.18 15.77 -13.96
N ASP A 336 18.89 14.69 -14.68
CA ASP A 336 19.33 14.49 -16.06
C ASP A 336 18.74 15.54 -17.02
N SER A 337 19.32 15.63 -18.22
CA SER A 337 18.85 16.56 -19.26
C SER A 337 17.42 16.20 -19.70
N GLY A 338 16.57 17.20 -19.93
CA GLY A 338 15.19 17.01 -20.39
C GLY A 338 14.14 16.63 -19.34
N VAL A 339 14.50 16.46 -18.05
CA VAL A 339 13.53 16.12 -16.98
C VAL A 339 12.61 17.28 -16.58
N GLY A 340 12.93 18.52 -16.97
CA GLY A 340 12.11 19.71 -16.73
C GLY A 340 12.51 20.58 -15.54
N LYS A 341 13.79 20.56 -15.12
CA LYS A 341 14.31 21.34 -13.98
C LYS A 341 13.96 22.83 -14.04
N SER A 342 14.27 23.48 -15.16
CA SER A 342 13.99 24.91 -15.36
C SER A 342 12.49 25.18 -15.40
N SER A 343 11.69 24.32 -16.05
CA SER A 343 10.23 24.43 -16.07
C SER A 343 9.60 24.32 -14.68
N LEU A 344 10.06 23.38 -13.84
CA LEU A 344 9.63 23.23 -12.44
C LEU A 344 9.84 24.53 -11.66
N CYS A 345 11.05 25.08 -11.74
CA CYS A 345 11.40 26.29 -11.00
C CYS A 345 10.66 27.52 -11.54
N LEU A 346 10.59 27.68 -12.86
CA LEU A 346 10.02 28.87 -13.51
C LEU A 346 8.49 28.92 -13.48
N ALA A 347 7.79 27.81 -13.75
CA ALA A 347 6.33 27.80 -13.85
C ALA A 347 5.65 27.34 -12.55
N GLY A 348 6.33 26.53 -11.76
CA GLY A 348 5.81 25.99 -10.50
C GLY A 348 6.24 26.81 -9.28
N VAL A 349 7.53 26.81 -8.99
CA VAL A 349 8.09 27.32 -7.72
C VAL A 349 8.09 28.85 -7.67
N ILE A 350 8.70 29.53 -8.64
CA ILE A 350 8.89 30.99 -8.63
C ILE A 350 7.56 31.76 -8.54
N PRO A 351 6.52 31.43 -9.32
CA PRO A 351 5.25 32.13 -9.21
C PRO A 351 4.58 31.88 -7.85
N ALA A 352 4.72 30.67 -7.29
CA ALA A 352 4.20 30.37 -5.95
C ALA A 352 4.89 31.22 -4.87
N ILE A 353 6.21 31.39 -4.96
CA ILE A 353 6.97 32.27 -4.05
C ILE A 353 6.50 33.72 -4.17
N GLY A 354 6.33 34.23 -5.40
CA GLY A 354 5.81 35.58 -5.63
C GLY A 354 4.40 35.80 -5.07
N GLU A 355 3.62 34.72 -4.91
CA GLU A 355 2.30 34.71 -4.30
C GLU A 355 2.31 34.46 -2.77
N GLY A 356 3.49 34.44 -2.14
CA GLY A 356 3.62 34.30 -0.67
C GLY A 356 3.80 32.87 -0.16
N ALA A 357 4.20 31.91 -0.99
CA ALA A 357 4.38 30.51 -0.57
C ALA A 357 5.50 30.28 0.46
N LEU A 358 6.40 31.25 0.67
CA LEU A 358 7.43 31.21 1.73
C LEU A 358 6.97 31.88 3.05
N GLY A 359 5.66 32.13 3.19
CA GLY A 359 5.05 32.68 4.39
C GLY A 359 4.59 34.14 4.24
N PRO A 360 3.58 34.58 5.01
CA PRO A 360 2.95 35.90 4.87
C PRO A 360 3.79 37.06 5.42
N ALA A 361 4.90 36.77 6.12
CA ALA A 361 5.69 37.78 6.84
C ALA A 361 6.54 38.70 5.93
N ARG A 362 6.87 38.26 4.70
CA ARG A 362 7.77 39.01 3.81
C ARG A 362 7.34 38.95 2.34
N THR A 363 7.52 40.05 1.62
CA THR A 363 7.36 40.08 0.15
C THR A 363 8.70 39.77 -0.53
N PHE A 364 8.78 38.70 -1.32
CA PHE A 364 10.03 38.27 -1.96
C PHE A 364 10.18 38.83 -3.37
N ARG A 365 11.32 39.51 -3.64
CA ARG A 365 11.77 39.85 -4.99
C ARG A 365 12.51 38.66 -5.60
N ILE A 366 12.24 38.34 -6.86
CA ILE A 366 12.95 37.28 -7.59
C ILE A 366 14.07 37.90 -8.44
N ALA A 367 15.31 37.48 -8.22
CA ALA A 367 16.48 37.83 -9.00
C ALA A 367 16.95 36.62 -9.81
N ARG A 368 16.70 36.61 -11.12
CA ARG A 368 17.06 35.51 -12.02
C ARG A 368 18.40 35.79 -12.69
N LEU A 369 19.25 34.77 -12.77
CA LEU A 369 20.47 34.79 -13.58
C LEU A 369 20.73 33.44 -14.28
N VAL A 370 21.36 33.53 -15.44
CA VAL A 370 21.99 32.41 -16.16
C VAL A 370 23.48 32.79 -16.29
N PRO A 371 24.44 32.02 -15.76
CA PRO A 371 25.83 32.48 -15.62
C PRO A 371 26.52 32.88 -16.94
N GLY A 372 26.39 32.12 -18.02
CA GLY A 372 26.96 32.45 -19.32
C GLY A 372 28.50 32.61 -19.35
N ARG A 373 29.00 33.37 -20.33
CA ARG A 373 30.44 33.67 -20.50
C ARG A 373 30.97 34.72 -19.52
N ARG A 374 30.10 35.59 -18.99
CA ARG A 374 30.44 36.68 -18.05
C ARG A 374 29.57 36.57 -16.79
N PRO A 375 29.76 35.53 -15.96
CA PRO A 375 28.88 35.25 -14.84
C PRO A 375 28.92 36.32 -13.75
N LEU A 376 29.99 37.09 -13.64
CA LEU A 376 30.07 38.19 -12.69
C LEU A 376 29.13 39.34 -13.09
N ALA A 377 29.10 39.68 -14.38
CA ALA A 377 28.18 40.69 -14.93
C ALA A 377 26.71 40.25 -14.78
N ALA A 378 26.42 38.96 -15.01
CA ALA A 378 25.09 38.40 -14.84
C ALA A 378 24.60 38.47 -13.38
N LEU A 379 25.47 38.13 -12.42
CA LEU A 379 25.15 38.24 -10.99
C LEU A 379 24.96 39.70 -10.56
N ALA A 380 25.83 40.61 -11.02
CA ALA A 380 25.74 42.03 -10.74
C ALA A 380 24.42 42.63 -11.25
N GLY A 381 24.02 42.30 -12.48
CA GLY A 381 22.75 42.73 -13.07
C GLY A 381 21.52 42.21 -12.33
N ALA A 382 21.55 40.97 -11.84
CA ALA A 382 20.44 40.37 -11.08
C ALA A 382 20.27 41.01 -9.68
N LEU A 383 21.38 41.30 -9.00
CA LEU A 383 21.37 41.87 -7.65
C LEU A 383 21.14 43.39 -7.65
N SER A 384 21.73 44.13 -8.61
CA SER A 384 21.69 45.59 -8.70
C SER A 384 21.45 46.09 -10.15
N PRO A 385 20.19 46.09 -10.63
CA PRO A 385 19.87 46.45 -12.03
C PRO A 385 20.20 47.89 -12.43
N GLN A 386 20.24 48.83 -11.48
CA GLN A 386 20.44 50.27 -11.74
C GLN A 386 21.92 50.73 -11.64
N GLY A 387 22.87 49.80 -11.55
CA GLY A 387 24.31 50.11 -11.39
C GLY A 387 25.20 48.88 -11.55
N SER A 388 25.00 48.13 -12.64
CA SER A 388 25.66 46.84 -12.88
C SER A 388 27.19 46.92 -12.90
N ASP A 389 27.77 48.00 -13.43
CA ASP A 389 29.22 48.10 -13.62
C ASP A 389 29.97 48.31 -12.30
N ASP A 390 29.43 49.12 -11.40
CA ASP A 390 29.97 49.29 -10.04
C ASP A 390 29.78 48.02 -9.20
N ALA A 391 28.61 47.38 -9.32
CA ALA A 391 28.32 46.12 -8.65
C ALA A 391 29.25 44.99 -9.13
N GLU A 392 29.54 44.89 -10.43
CA GLU A 392 30.49 43.93 -11.00
C GLU A 392 31.89 44.14 -10.40
N LYS A 393 32.38 45.38 -10.36
CA LYS A 393 33.69 45.70 -9.78
C LYS A 393 33.77 45.29 -8.29
N ARG A 394 32.73 45.62 -7.51
CA ARG A 394 32.70 45.33 -6.07
C ARG A 394 32.54 43.84 -5.77
N LEU A 395 31.77 43.11 -6.57
CA LEU A 395 31.69 41.65 -6.51
C LEU A 395 33.03 40.98 -6.84
N ARG A 396 33.87 41.59 -7.71
CA ARG A 396 35.22 41.09 -8.01
C ARG A 396 36.20 41.31 -6.86
N GLU A 397 36.11 42.47 -6.19
CA GLU A 397 37.06 42.89 -5.16
C GLU A 397 36.74 42.32 -3.76
N ASP A 398 35.48 42.41 -3.31
CA ASP A 398 35.02 41.90 -2.00
C ASP A 398 33.55 41.42 -2.07
N PRO A 399 33.33 40.17 -2.52
CA PRO A 399 32.00 39.60 -2.66
C PRO A 399 31.19 39.61 -1.34
N ALA A 400 31.87 39.36 -0.21
CA ALA A 400 31.19 39.21 1.08
C ALA A 400 30.66 40.55 1.60
N SER A 401 31.43 41.63 1.44
CA SER A 401 30.99 42.98 1.80
C SER A 401 29.82 43.46 0.94
N PHE A 402 29.83 43.13 -0.36
CA PHE A 402 28.72 43.45 -1.25
C PHE A 402 27.42 42.73 -0.84
N VAL A 403 27.49 41.42 -0.56
CA VAL A 403 26.32 40.64 -0.11
C VAL A 403 25.75 41.16 1.22
N ARG A 404 26.61 41.53 2.18
CA ARG A 404 26.17 42.18 3.43
C ARG A 404 25.43 43.48 3.19
N GLN A 405 25.86 44.27 2.21
CA GLN A 405 25.14 45.50 1.84
C GLN A 405 23.77 45.18 1.23
N VAL A 406 23.68 44.20 0.31
CA VAL A 406 22.40 43.77 -0.28
C VAL A 406 21.44 43.31 0.80
N SER A 407 21.92 42.53 1.78
CA SER A 407 21.11 42.08 2.92
C SER A 407 20.57 43.24 3.76
N ARG A 408 21.42 44.23 4.09
CA ARG A 408 20.98 45.44 4.84
C ARG A 408 19.96 46.29 4.11
N GLN A 409 19.95 46.27 2.78
CA GLN A 409 19.00 47.05 1.97
C GLN A 409 17.60 46.41 1.90
N LEU A 410 17.45 45.12 2.20
CA LEU A 410 16.16 44.43 2.15
C LEU A 410 15.23 44.88 3.29
N GLY A 411 15.73 45.02 4.52
CA GLY A 411 14.90 45.30 5.70
C GLY A 411 14.20 44.03 6.22
N ASP A 412 13.28 44.19 7.18
CA ASP A 412 12.64 43.05 7.87
C ASP A 412 11.39 42.52 7.13
N ASP A 413 10.79 43.33 6.26
CA ASP A 413 9.52 43.09 5.54
C ASP A 413 9.72 42.61 4.08
N ARG A 414 10.94 42.71 3.53
CA ARG A 414 11.26 42.30 2.16
C ARG A 414 12.28 41.16 2.13
N GLY A 415 12.06 40.23 1.22
CA GLY A 415 12.97 39.10 0.97
C GLY A 415 13.53 39.10 -0.46
N LEU A 416 14.58 38.31 -0.68
CA LEU A 416 15.20 38.12 -1.98
C LEU A 416 15.37 36.63 -2.27
N VAL A 417 14.82 36.17 -3.39
CA VAL A 417 15.12 34.84 -3.93
C VAL A 417 16.02 34.99 -5.15
N VAL A 418 17.22 34.45 -5.07
CA VAL A 418 18.15 34.37 -6.18
C VAL A 418 17.94 33.04 -6.88
N PHE A 419 17.54 33.07 -8.16
CA PHE A 419 17.37 31.88 -8.99
C PHE A 419 18.50 31.78 -10.01
N VAL A 420 19.37 30.78 -9.83
CA VAL A 420 20.48 30.47 -10.74
C VAL A 420 20.08 29.30 -11.63
N ASP A 421 19.70 29.57 -12.86
CA ASP A 421 19.40 28.51 -13.83
C ASP A 421 20.69 28.09 -14.53
N GLN A 422 20.92 26.77 -14.66
CA GLN A 422 22.12 26.19 -15.25
C GLN A 422 23.41 26.55 -14.51
N LEU A 423 23.48 26.24 -13.20
CA LEU A 423 24.66 26.50 -12.37
C LEU A 423 25.94 25.85 -12.94
N GLU A 424 25.80 24.77 -13.70
CA GLU A 424 26.91 24.12 -14.41
C GLU A 424 27.63 25.04 -15.43
N GLU A 425 27.01 26.14 -15.86
CA GLU A 425 27.66 27.11 -16.75
C GLU A 425 28.91 27.74 -16.11
N LEU A 426 28.98 27.84 -14.77
CA LEU A 426 30.17 28.31 -14.05
C LEU A 426 31.39 27.40 -14.25
N VAL A 427 31.18 26.09 -14.32
CA VAL A 427 32.26 25.09 -14.45
C VAL A 427 32.50 24.66 -15.90
N THR A 428 31.67 25.12 -16.84
CA THR A 428 31.79 24.79 -18.27
C THR A 428 32.26 25.98 -19.09
N ILE A 429 31.50 27.06 -19.15
CA ILE A 429 31.75 28.21 -20.04
C ILE A 429 32.31 29.41 -19.27
N GLY A 430 31.81 29.69 -18.06
CA GLY A 430 32.17 30.85 -17.24
C GLY A 430 33.37 30.65 -16.30
N ARG A 431 34.31 29.76 -16.63
CA ARG A 431 35.36 29.28 -15.70
C ARG A 431 36.24 30.38 -15.11
N GLU A 432 36.54 31.42 -15.90
CA GLU A 432 37.47 32.49 -15.50
C GLU A 432 36.94 33.32 -14.32
N GLU A 433 35.62 33.47 -14.22
CA GLU A 433 34.94 34.26 -13.18
C GLU A 433 34.18 33.38 -12.17
N ALA A 434 34.35 32.05 -12.23
CA ALA A 434 33.58 31.10 -11.42
C ALA A 434 33.85 31.22 -9.90
N ALA A 435 35.11 31.45 -9.51
CA ALA A 435 35.50 31.55 -8.11
C ALA A 435 34.86 32.75 -7.37
N PRO A 436 34.94 34.01 -7.85
CA PRO A 436 34.31 35.14 -7.17
C PRO A 436 32.77 35.04 -7.16
N VAL A 437 32.16 34.50 -8.22
CA VAL A 437 30.70 34.28 -8.27
C VAL A 437 30.25 33.21 -7.27
N ALA A 438 30.96 32.09 -7.18
CA ALA A 438 30.66 31.04 -6.20
C ALA A 438 30.80 31.54 -4.76
N ALA A 439 31.85 32.32 -4.46
CA ALA A 439 32.02 32.92 -3.14
C ALA A 439 30.86 33.87 -2.77
N ALA A 440 30.39 34.69 -3.72
CA ALA A 440 29.24 35.57 -3.52
C ALA A 440 27.94 34.77 -3.26
N LEU A 441 27.69 33.71 -4.04
CA LEU A 441 26.52 32.85 -3.87
C LEU A 441 26.55 32.09 -2.54
N ALA A 442 27.71 31.63 -2.09
CA ALA A 442 27.86 30.96 -0.80
C ALA A 442 27.60 31.93 0.37
N GLU A 443 28.06 33.18 0.28
CA GLU A 443 27.80 34.20 1.31
C GLU A 443 26.30 34.55 1.40
N LEU A 444 25.56 34.54 0.29
CA LEU A 444 24.10 34.74 0.30
C LEU A 444 23.38 33.67 1.13
N CYS A 445 23.99 32.50 1.31
CA CYS A 445 23.46 31.37 2.07
C CYS A 445 23.88 31.37 3.55
N ALA A 446 24.71 32.31 4.00
CA ALA A 446 25.35 32.30 5.32
C ALA A 446 24.43 32.69 6.52
N GLY A 447 23.10 32.56 6.40
CA GLY A 447 22.15 32.68 7.52
C GLY A 447 21.30 33.96 7.57
N TYR A 448 21.14 34.68 6.46
CA TYR A 448 20.20 35.82 6.40
C TYR A 448 18.76 35.31 6.24
N GLU A 449 17.90 35.57 7.22
CA GLU A 449 16.52 35.05 7.21
C GLU A 449 15.71 35.47 5.97
N GLY A 450 16.04 36.60 5.33
CA GLY A 450 15.31 37.16 4.19
C GLY A 450 15.82 36.73 2.81
N ILE A 451 16.91 35.96 2.72
CA ILE A 451 17.53 35.56 1.45
C ILE A 451 17.37 34.06 1.24
N ARG A 452 17.01 33.65 0.01
CA ARG A 452 16.95 32.26 -0.42
C ARG A 452 17.66 32.09 -1.77
N LEU A 453 18.41 31.01 -1.92
CA LEU A 453 19.06 30.64 -3.18
C LEU A 453 18.44 29.35 -3.73
N LEU A 454 17.92 29.42 -4.95
CA LEU A 454 17.45 28.27 -5.70
C LEU A 454 18.33 28.11 -6.95
N ALA A 455 18.90 26.93 -7.16
CA ALA A 455 19.73 26.66 -8.33
C ALA A 455 19.29 25.40 -9.07
N THR A 456 19.52 25.34 -10.38
CA THR A 456 19.37 24.10 -11.17
C THR A 456 20.73 23.62 -11.66
N SER A 457 20.93 22.31 -11.70
CA SER A 457 22.12 21.70 -12.33
C SER A 457 21.83 20.34 -12.97
N ARG A 458 22.67 19.95 -13.93
CA ARG A 458 22.77 18.56 -14.40
C ARG A 458 23.51 17.67 -13.39
N ASN A 459 23.11 16.40 -13.30
CA ASN A 459 23.72 15.40 -12.41
C ASN A 459 25.23 15.23 -12.66
N ASP A 460 25.65 15.25 -13.92
CA ASP A 460 27.05 15.05 -14.35
C ASP A 460 28.03 16.12 -13.80
N PHE A 461 27.50 17.27 -13.33
CA PHE A 461 28.31 18.42 -12.89
C PHE A 461 28.31 18.63 -11.37
N LEU A 462 27.66 17.75 -10.59
CA LEU A 462 27.61 17.88 -9.14
C LEU A 462 29.00 17.82 -8.48
N GLY A 463 29.89 16.96 -8.97
CA GLY A 463 31.28 16.89 -8.48
C GLY A 463 32.05 18.20 -8.73
N PRO A 464 32.15 18.67 -9.98
CA PRO A 464 32.75 19.97 -10.30
C PRO A 464 32.13 21.15 -9.53
N ILE A 465 30.80 21.21 -9.36
CA ILE A 465 30.14 22.29 -8.61
C ILE A 465 30.50 22.23 -7.12
N SER A 466 30.60 21.03 -6.53
CA SER A 466 31.00 20.87 -5.12
C SER A 466 32.43 21.34 -4.86
N SER A 467 33.27 21.41 -5.90
CA SER A 467 34.64 21.94 -5.79
C SER A 467 34.72 23.47 -5.84
N LEU A 468 33.62 24.16 -6.11
CA LEU A 468 33.58 25.62 -6.08
C LEU A 468 33.70 26.17 -4.65
N PRO A 469 34.36 27.33 -4.45
CA PRO A 469 34.50 27.95 -3.12
C PRO A 469 33.15 28.11 -2.40
N GLY A 470 33.06 27.58 -1.18
CA GLY A 470 31.87 27.67 -0.31
C GLY A 470 30.77 26.64 -0.57
N PHE A 471 30.80 25.90 -1.70
CA PHE A 471 29.74 24.95 -2.06
C PHE A 471 29.95 23.53 -1.52
N GLY A 472 31.17 23.15 -1.13
CA GLY A 472 31.51 21.79 -0.68
C GLY A 472 30.66 21.26 0.49
N GLU A 473 30.36 22.11 1.48
CA GLU A 473 29.51 21.76 2.63
C GLU A 473 28.01 22.01 2.38
N LEU A 474 27.69 22.87 1.40
CA LEU A 474 26.31 23.28 1.10
C LEU A 474 25.60 22.25 0.21
N VAL A 475 26.27 21.75 -0.83
CA VAL A 475 25.66 20.87 -1.84
C VAL A 475 25.07 19.59 -1.24
N PRO A 476 25.76 18.82 -0.38
CA PRO A 476 25.19 17.59 0.18
C PRO A 476 23.92 17.82 1.02
N ARG A 477 23.80 18.98 1.67
CA ARG A 477 22.68 19.32 2.55
C ARG A 477 21.49 19.90 1.77
N ALA A 478 21.78 20.61 0.68
CA ALA A 478 20.80 21.35 -0.13
C ALA A 478 20.36 20.62 -1.43
N LEU A 479 20.77 19.38 -1.66
CA LEU A 479 20.48 18.68 -2.92
C LEU A 479 19.03 18.16 -2.97
N TYR A 480 18.29 18.52 -4.02
CA TYR A 480 17.01 17.92 -4.40
C TYR A 480 17.15 17.20 -5.75
N LEU A 481 17.11 15.87 -5.72
CA LEU A 481 17.17 15.04 -6.92
C LEU A 481 15.79 14.95 -7.57
N LEU A 482 15.57 15.71 -8.64
CA LEU A 482 14.32 15.72 -9.39
C LEU A 482 14.23 14.46 -10.26
N ARG A 483 13.20 13.64 -10.02
CA ARG A 483 12.99 12.38 -10.73
C ARG A 483 12.22 12.60 -12.04
N SER A 484 12.29 11.62 -12.93
CA SER A 484 11.37 11.53 -14.07
C SER A 484 9.91 11.44 -13.58
N LEU A 485 8.99 12.01 -14.35
CA LEU A 485 7.55 11.95 -14.04
C LEU A 485 7.08 10.49 -13.96
N SER A 486 6.21 10.18 -13.00
CA SER A 486 5.51 8.90 -12.97
C SER A 486 4.49 8.82 -14.11
N GLU A 487 3.96 7.63 -14.37
CA GLU A 487 2.91 7.45 -15.38
C GLU A 487 1.64 8.25 -15.04
N GLU A 488 1.28 8.35 -13.75
CA GLU A 488 0.15 9.16 -13.28
C GLU A 488 0.40 10.65 -13.52
N ASP A 489 1.59 11.14 -13.15
CA ASP A 489 1.97 12.54 -13.36
C ASP A 489 2.06 12.89 -14.86
N LEU A 490 2.51 11.95 -15.70
CA LEU A 490 2.52 12.10 -17.15
C LEU A 490 1.10 12.23 -17.72
N ARG A 491 0.15 11.43 -17.21
CA ARG A 491 -1.26 11.54 -17.63
C ARG A 491 -1.83 12.92 -17.31
N GLU A 492 -1.50 13.50 -16.16
CA GLU A 492 -1.88 14.88 -15.84
C GLU A 492 -1.19 15.90 -16.74
N ALA A 493 0.11 15.75 -16.99
CA ALA A 493 0.87 16.62 -17.88
C ALA A 493 0.38 16.57 -19.34
N ILE A 494 -0.26 15.47 -19.75
CA ILE A 494 -0.92 15.30 -21.04
C ILE A 494 -2.32 15.91 -21.01
N ALA A 495 -3.21 15.46 -20.12
CA ALA A 495 -4.63 15.82 -20.17
C ALA A 495 -4.93 17.21 -19.59
N GLY A 496 -4.23 17.60 -18.53
CA GLY A 496 -4.46 18.84 -17.77
C GLY A 496 -4.39 20.12 -18.62
N PRO A 497 -3.32 20.34 -19.40
CA PRO A 497 -3.19 21.54 -20.23
C PRO A 497 -4.32 21.69 -21.29
N ALA A 498 -4.76 20.57 -21.88
CA ALA A 498 -5.91 20.55 -22.79
C ALA A 498 -7.21 20.90 -22.05
N ALA A 499 -7.45 20.28 -20.89
CA ALA A 499 -8.65 20.51 -20.09
C ALA A 499 -8.75 21.96 -19.62
N ALA A 500 -7.64 22.57 -19.20
CA ALA A 500 -7.57 23.99 -18.83
C ALA A 500 -7.96 24.94 -19.99
N ASN A 501 -7.81 24.49 -21.23
CA ASN A 501 -8.18 25.21 -22.44
C ASN A 501 -9.54 24.77 -23.03
N GLY A 502 -10.31 23.93 -22.31
CA GLY A 502 -11.63 23.46 -22.75
C GLY A 502 -11.61 22.32 -23.78
N PHE A 503 -10.50 21.60 -23.91
CA PHE A 503 -10.37 20.45 -24.81
C PHE A 503 -10.16 19.15 -24.02
N ARG A 504 -10.48 18.00 -24.61
CA ARG A 504 -10.18 16.67 -24.06
C ARG A 504 -9.59 15.73 -25.10
N PHE A 505 -8.89 14.70 -24.67
CA PHE A 505 -8.49 13.60 -25.54
C PHE A 505 -9.69 12.69 -25.84
N GLU A 506 -9.66 12.01 -26.99
CA GLU A 506 -10.74 11.14 -27.45
C GLU A 506 -11.06 9.99 -26.48
N SER A 507 -10.02 9.42 -25.84
CA SER A 507 -10.17 8.37 -24.85
C SER A 507 -9.10 8.47 -23.78
N ASP A 508 -9.39 7.93 -22.59
CA ASP A 508 -8.41 7.80 -21.51
C ASP A 508 -7.29 6.80 -21.85
N ALA A 509 -7.62 5.79 -22.66
CA ALA A 509 -6.66 4.81 -23.17
C ALA A 509 -5.55 5.46 -24.01
N LEU A 510 -5.90 6.46 -24.85
CA LEU A 510 -4.92 7.24 -25.61
C LEU A 510 -3.96 8.01 -24.70
N VAL A 511 -4.47 8.57 -23.59
CA VAL A 511 -3.65 9.30 -22.61
C VAL A 511 -2.69 8.33 -21.90
N SER A 512 -3.16 7.13 -21.52
CA SER A 512 -2.30 6.08 -20.97
C SER A 512 -1.21 5.67 -21.95
N GLU A 513 -1.55 5.38 -23.21
CA GLU A 513 -0.59 4.94 -24.21
C GLU A 513 0.54 5.96 -24.39
N LEU A 514 0.19 7.25 -24.47
CA LEU A 514 1.16 8.34 -24.55
C LEU A 514 2.04 8.46 -23.29
N ALA A 515 1.45 8.27 -22.11
CA ALA A 515 2.19 8.27 -20.84
C ALA A 515 3.19 7.10 -20.77
N THR A 516 2.74 5.87 -21.05
CA THR A 516 3.58 4.67 -21.05
C THR A 516 4.72 4.75 -22.09
N ALA A 517 4.41 5.21 -23.31
CA ALA A 517 5.40 5.41 -24.36
C ALA A 517 6.45 6.48 -23.99
N THR A 518 6.05 7.50 -23.23
CA THR A 518 6.96 8.55 -22.75
C THR A 518 7.85 8.08 -21.62
N ALA A 519 7.31 7.30 -20.67
CA ALA A 519 8.04 6.79 -19.52
C ALA A 519 9.20 5.86 -19.91
N THR A 520 9.08 5.17 -21.04
CA THR A 520 10.09 4.22 -21.55
C THR A 520 11.12 4.85 -22.50
N ALA A 521 10.89 6.10 -22.95
CA ALA A 521 11.75 6.77 -23.93
C ALA A 521 12.86 7.61 -23.26
N PRO A 522 14.15 7.48 -23.68
CA PRO A 522 15.23 8.37 -23.24
C PRO A 522 14.93 9.83 -23.65
N GLY A 523 14.86 10.75 -22.68
CA GLY A 523 14.46 12.13 -22.96
C GLY A 523 13.00 12.25 -23.43
N GLY A 524 12.12 11.35 -22.97
CA GLY A 524 10.74 11.25 -23.43
C GLY A 524 9.90 12.52 -23.22
N LEU A 525 10.10 13.28 -22.14
CA LEU A 525 9.26 14.42 -21.81
C LEU A 525 9.32 15.57 -22.85
N PRO A 526 10.50 16.03 -23.31
CA PRO A 526 10.61 16.97 -24.42
C PRO A 526 9.96 16.46 -25.72
N LEU A 527 10.11 15.17 -26.03
CA LEU A 527 9.51 14.55 -27.20
C LEU A 527 7.98 14.53 -27.11
N LEU A 528 7.45 14.20 -25.93
CA LEU A 528 6.03 14.24 -25.62
C LEU A 528 5.48 15.66 -25.78
N GLN A 529 6.12 16.66 -25.18
CA GLN A 529 5.69 18.06 -25.30
C GLN A 529 5.71 18.54 -26.75
N PHE A 530 6.72 18.13 -27.54
CA PHE A 530 6.77 18.41 -28.97
C PHE A 530 5.59 17.78 -29.71
N MET A 531 5.37 16.47 -29.55
CA MET A 531 4.26 15.76 -30.18
C MET A 531 2.91 16.38 -29.80
N LEU A 532 2.66 16.64 -28.51
CA LEU A 532 1.42 17.27 -28.04
C LEU A 532 1.22 18.66 -28.65
N SER A 533 2.30 19.44 -28.81
CA SER A 533 2.23 20.74 -29.49
C SER A 533 1.81 20.62 -30.96
N GLN A 534 2.23 19.55 -31.67
CA GLN A 534 1.84 19.31 -33.07
C GLN A 534 0.41 18.80 -33.19
N VAL A 535 0.04 17.83 -32.35
CA VAL A 535 -1.33 17.28 -32.29
C VAL A 535 -2.35 18.38 -31.93
N TRP A 536 -1.94 19.34 -31.09
CA TRP A 536 -2.79 20.49 -30.79
C TRP A 536 -3.15 21.30 -32.04
N GLU A 537 -2.24 21.47 -33.01
CA GLU A 537 -2.54 22.24 -34.22
C GLU A 537 -3.55 21.53 -35.13
N THR A 538 -3.62 20.19 -35.07
CA THR A 538 -4.54 19.36 -35.87
C THR A 538 -5.83 18.98 -35.12
N ARG A 539 -6.06 19.52 -33.92
CA ARG A 539 -7.23 19.21 -33.07
C ARG A 539 -8.58 19.60 -33.71
N ASP A 540 -9.64 18.87 -33.34
CA ASP A 540 -11.01 19.21 -33.74
C ASP A 540 -11.56 20.34 -32.85
N ARG A 541 -11.50 21.57 -33.39
CA ARG A 541 -12.01 22.77 -32.71
C ARG A 541 -13.53 22.79 -32.53
N ARG A 542 -14.30 22.05 -33.35
CA ARG A 542 -15.77 22.03 -33.24
C ARG A 542 -16.22 21.09 -32.14
N ARG A 543 -15.58 19.92 -32.01
CA ARG A 543 -15.91 18.92 -30.99
C ARG A 543 -15.20 19.14 -29.66
N GLY A 544 -14.17 19.99 -29.63
CA GLY A 544 -13.34 20.20 -28.44
C GLY A 544 -12.48 18.97 -28.11
N ILE A 545 -12.08 18.19 -29.13
CA ILE A 545 -11.43 16.89 -28.96
C ILE A 545 -10.09 16.83 -29.70
N ILE A 546 -9.11 16.20 -29.06
CA ILE A 546 -7.87 15.74 -29.67
C ILE A 546 -8.04 14.25 -30.05
N ALA A 547 -8.07 13.95 -31.36
CA ALA A 547 -8.35 12.62 -31.89
C ALA A 547 -7.11 11.73 -31.97
N ALA A 548 -7.28 10.42 -31.77
CA ALA A 548 -6.23 9.41 -31.87
C ALA A 548 -5.57 9.41 -33.26
N ALA A 549 -6.35 9.58 -34.33
CA ALA A 549 -5.85 9.65 -35.70
C ALA A 549 -4.78 10.75 -35.91
N GLY A 550 -4.84 11.85 -35.15
CA GLY A 550 -3.84 12.92 -35.20
C GLY A 550 -2.51 12.53 -34.55
N VAL A 551 -2.56 11.68 -33.51
CA VAL A 551 -1.39 11.10 -32.84
C VAL A 551 -0.73 10.05 -33.74
N ASP A 552 -1.52 9.16 -34.33
CA ASP A 552 -1.06 8.09 -35.22
C ASP A 552 -0.39 8.64 -36.49
N ALA A 553 -0.94 9.69 -37.09
CA ALA A 553 -0.38 10.35 -38.26
C ALA A 553 1.03 10.91 -38.00
N LEU A 554 1.31 11.31 -36.77
CA LEU A 554 2.63 11.80 -36.33
C LEU A 554 3.54 10.66 -35.86
N GLY A 555 3.06 9.42 -35.82
CA GLY A 555 3.73 8.15 -35.54
C GLY A 555 4.49 8.09 -34.22
N GLY A 556 3.82 8.51 -33.14
CA GLY A 556 4.25 8.36 -31.75
C GLY A 556 5.30 9.37 -31.27
N VAL A 557 5.63 9.27 -29.97
CA VAL A 557 6.43 10.25 -29.20
C VAL A 557 7.82 10.51 -29.83
N GLY A 558 8.56 9.46 -30.21
CA GLY A 558 9.90 9.62 -30.80
C GLY A 558 9.94 9.98 -32.28
N GLY A 559 8.95 9.53 -33.06
CA GLY A 559 8.96 9.68 -34.52
C GLY A 559 8.45 11.04 -35.02
N ALA A 560 7.64 11.75 -34.22
CA ALA A 560 7.07 13.04 -34.58
C ALA A 560 8.15 14.12 -34.82
N LEU A 561 9.17 14.19 -33.95
CA LEU A 561 10.24 15.19 -34.05
C LEU A 561 11.13 14.96 -35.28
N ALA A 562 11.53 13.71 -35.54
CA ALA A 562 12.37 13.37 -36.69
C ALA A 562 11.67 13.69 -38.02
N ARG A 563 10.40 13.28 -38.17
CA ARG A 563 9.60 13.58 -39.36
C ARG A 563 9.44 15.09 -39.58
N HIS A 564 9.15 15.86 -38.52
CA HIS A 564 9.04 17.31 -38.63
C HIS A 564 10.36 17.96 -39.06
N ALA A 565 11.49 17.55 -38.48
CA ALA A 565 12.80 18.08 -38.84
C ALA A 565 13.17 17.75 -40.30
N ASP A 566 12.92 16.52 -40.75
CA ASP A 566 13.13 16.12 -42.15
C ASP A 566 12.21 16.89 -43.11
N LEU A 567 10.96 17.18 -42.72
CA LEU A 567 10.04 18.00 -43.52
C LEU A 567 10.53 19.45 -43.66
N VAL A 568 10.98 20.08 -42.57
CA VAL A 568 11.52 21.45 -42.60
C VAL A 568 12.75 21.53 -43.52
N VAL A 569 13.67 20.56 -43.43
CA VAL A 569 14.89 20.56 -44.25
C VAL A 569 14.63 20.17 -45.71
N SER A 570 13.70 19.24 -45.96
CA SER A 570 13.36 18.82 -47.32
C SER A 570 12.58 19.89 -48.10
N ALA A 571 11.84 20.77 -47.40
CA ALA A 571 11.17 21.92 -47.99
C ALA A 571 12.12 23.03 -48.50
N LEU A 572 13.40 23.02 -48.08
CA LEU A 572 14.42 23.97 -48.54
C LEU A 572 14.93 23.63 -49.94
N VAL A 573 15.28 24.65 -50.73
CA VAL A 573 15.95 24.47 -52.03
C VAL A 573 17.39 23.96 -51.85
N PRO A 574 18.04 23.39 -52.87
CA PRO A 574 19.34 22.71 -52.70
C PRO A 574 20.43 23.56 -52.03
N GLU A 575 20.55 24.84 -52.38
CA GLU A 575 21.55 25.77 -51.81
C GLU A 575 21.27 26.08 -50.33
N GLU A 576 19.99 26.29 -49.98
CA GLU A 576 19.55 26.51 -48.59
C GLU A 576 19.70 25.25 -47.74
N ARG A 577 19.50 24.06 -48.32
CA ARG A 577 19.66 22.78 -47.63
C ARG A 577 21.11 22.52 -47.21
N GLU A 578 22.06 22.82 -48.09
CA GLU A 578 23.48 22.72 -47.76
C GLU A 578 23.90 23.76 -46.72
N ALA A 579 23.34 24.98 -46.79
CA ALA A 579 23.53 25.98 -45.76
C ALA A 579 22.93 25.56 -44.40
N ALA A 580 21.73 24.97 -44.38
CA ALA A 580 21.08 24.44 -43.19
C ALA A 580 21.92 23.33 -42.54
N ARG A 581 22.47 22.41 -43.34
CA ARG A 581 23.39 21.36 -42.88
C ARG A 581 24.62 21.96 -42.19
N ARG A 582 25.29 22.93 -42.82
CA ARG A 582 26.46 23.63 -42.23
C ARG A 582 26.12 24.34 -40.92
N ILE A 583 24.97 25.02 -40.86
CA ILE A 583 24.52 25.71 -39.64
C ILE A 583 24.28 24.71 -38.50
N LEU A 584 23.56 23.62 -38.76
CA LEU A 584 23.24 22.60 -37.76
C LEU A 584 24.48 21.87 -37.23
N LEU A 585 25.45 21.60 -38.10
CA LEU A 585 26.73 20.99 -37.73
C LEU A 585 27.57 21.89 -36.81
N ARG A 586 27.58 23.21 -37.05
CA ARG A 586 28.26 24.17 -36.16
C ARG A 586 27.61 24.31 -34.78
N LEU A 587 26.31 24.02 -34.68
CA LEU A 587 25.53 24.10 -33.44
C LEU A 587 25.59 22.82 -32.59
N ALA A 588 26.39 21.83 -33.01
CA ALA A 588 26.54 20.54 -32.35
C ALA A 588 28.02 20.20 -32.12
N THR A 589 28.34 19.57 -30.99
CA THR A 589 29.67 19.02 -30.72
C THR A 589 29.79 17.56 -31.17
N PRO A 590 31.02 17.04 -31.35
CA PRO A 590 31.27 15.61 -31.57
C PRO A 590 30.71 14.68 -30.49
N GLN A 591 30.49 15.20 -29.28
CA GLN A 591 29.90 14.47 -28.15
C GLN A 591 28.37 14.58 -28.10
N LEU A 592 27.72 15.03 -29.19
CA LEU A 592 26.28 15.24 -29.30
C LEU A 592 25.72 16.19 -28.23
N THR A 593 26.47 17.26 -27.93
CA THR A 593 25.99 18.37 -27.08
C THR A 593 25.77 19.62 -27.92
N ARG A 594 24.89 20.52 -27.48
CA ARG A 594 24.59 21.78 -28.19
C ARG A 594 25.66 22.85 -27.97
N THR A 595 25.88 23.69 -28.97
CA THR A 595 26.72 24.90 -28.89
C THR A 595 25.91 26.16 -29.23
N ARG A 596 26.43 27.34 -28.85
CA ARG A 596 25.83 28.65 -29.12
C ARG A 596 26.75 29.47 -30.02
N HIS A 597 26.22 30.07 -31.07
CA HIS A 597 26.99 30.89 -32.02
C HIS A 597 26.27 32.20 -32.34
N ALA A 598 27.00 33.26 -32.66
CA ALA A 598 26.37 34.52 -33.07
C ALA A 598 25.66 34.37 -34.42
N ARG A 599 24.55 35.08 -34.60
CA ARG A 599 23.76 35.03 -35.85
C ARG A 599 24.62 35.33 -37.10
N ASP A 600 25.50 36.32 -36.98
CA ASP A 600 26.33 36.79 -38.09
C ASP A 600 27.45 35.78 -38.43
N GLU A 601 27.94 35.02 -37.45
CA GLU A 601 28.96 33.97 -37.65
C GLU A 601 28.41 32.74 -38.40
N LEU A 602 27.13 32.43 -38.19
CA LEU A 602 26.47 31.28 -38.83
C LEU A 602 26.05 31.57 -40.27
N THR A 603 25.69 32.81 -40.55
CA THR A 603 25.20 33.23 -41.87
C THR A 603 26.30 33.80 -42.75
N GLY A 604 27.31 34.46 -42.18
CA GLY A 604 28.46 35.01 -42.92
C GLY A 604 28.08 36.00 -44.03
N GLY A 605 26.88 36.61 -43.97
CA GLY A 605 26.34 37.48 -45.02
C GLY A 605 25.77 36.75 -46.25
N ASP A 606 25.73 35.42 -46.26
CA ASP A 606 25.15 34.60 -47.34
C ASP A 606 23.62 34.59 -47.27
N ARG A 607 22.96 34.96 -48.37
CA ARG A 607 21.49 35.02 -48.48
C ARG A 607 20.85 33.64 -48.33
N ALA A 608 21.49 32.57 -48.80
CA ALA A 608 20.99 31.20 -48.65
C ALA A 608 21.08 30.72 -47.20
N ALA A 609 22.18 31.06 -46.50
CA ALA A 609 22.35 30.77 -45.08
C ALA A 609 21.38 31.56 -44.19
N GLN A 610 21.08 32.82 -44.54
CA GLN A 610 20.08 33.61 -43.83
C GLN A 610 18.66 33.06 -44.00
N SER A 611 18.28 32.68 -45.23
CA SER A 611 16.99 32.04 -45.51
C SER A 611 16.84 30.70 -44.79
N ALA A 612 17.89 29.87 -44.84
CA ALA A 612 17.93 28.59 -44.12
C ALA A 612 17.81 28.77 -42.60
N LEU A 613 18.53 29.73 -42.01
CA LEU A 613 18.43 30.05 -40.58
C LEU A 613 17.01 30.47 -40.20
N GLU A 614 16.39 31.35 -40.99
CA GLU A 614 15.01 31.81 -40.74
C GLU A 614 14.00 30.67 -40.85
N ALA A 615 14.18 29.75 -41.80
CA ALA A 615 13.34 28.57 -41.94
C ALA A 615 13.50 27.58 -40.78
N LEU A 616 14.73 27.34 -40.30
CA LEU A 616 15.01 26.46 -39.15
C LEU A 616 14.45 27.04 -37.84
N VAL A 617 14.53 28.37 -37.66
CA VAL A 617 13.93 29.07 -36.50
C VAL A 617 12.40 29.03 -36.59
N ARG A 618 11.83 29.33 -37.76
CA ARG A 618 10.37 29.24 -37.99
C ARG A 618 9.83 27.83 -37.78
N GLY A 619 10.62 26.82 -38.18
CA GLY A 619 10.37 25.40 -37.95
C GLY A 619 10.58 24.95 -36.50
N ARG A 620 10.98 25.85 -35.58
CA ARG A 620 11.25 25.59 -34.16
C ARG A 620 12.37 24.57 -33.90
N LEU A 621 13.29 24.40 -34.85
CA LEU A 621 14.48 23.56 -34.67
C LEU A 621 15.62 24.33 -34.00
N LEU A 622 15.64 25.66 -34.18
CA LEU A 622 16.60 26.59 -33.59
C LEU A 622 15.89 27.66 -32.75
N VAL A 623 16.58 28.16 -31.72
CA VAL A 623 16.14 29.28 -30.88
C VAL A 623 17.18 30.39 -30.91
N ILE A 624 16.71 31.64 -30.90
CA ILE A 624 17.56 32.83 -30.81
C ILE A 624 17.40 33.42 -29.42
N HIS A 625 18.51 33.60 -28.71
CA HIS A 625 18.57 34.23 -27.39
C HIS A 625 19.74 35.20 -27.32
N GLU A 626 19.47 36.46 -26.93
CA GLU A 626 20.47 37.54 -26.78
C GLU A 626 21.43 37.68 -27.98
N GLY A 627 20.91 37.53 -29.21
CA GLY A 627 21.71 37.64 -30.45
C GLY A 627 22.52 36.38 -30.82
N THR A 628 22.46 35.33 -30.01
CA THR A 628 23.04 34.01 -30.30
C THR A 628 21.98 33.00 -30.72
N VAL A 629 22.38 32.04 -31.55
CA VAL A 629 21.54 30.95 -32.07
C VAL A 629 22.00 29.64 -31.46
N GLU A 630 21.05 28.81 -31.05
CA GLU A 630 21.29 27.46 -30.54
C GLU A 630 20.24 26.45 -31.03
N LEU A 631 20.54 25.16 -30.92
CA LEU A 631 19.55 24.09 -31.10
C LEU A 631 18.44 24.22 -30.05
N ALA A 632 17.18 24.06 -30.48
CA ALA A 632 16.04 24.19 -29.58
C ALA A 632 16.05 23.20 -28.41
N HIS A 633 16.60 21.99 -28.61
CA HIS A 633 16.83 21.00 -27.56
C HIS A 633 17.87 19.95 -27.97
N GLU A 634 18.56 19.35 -26.99
CA GLU A 634 19.49 18.21 -27.19
C GLU A 634 18.79 16.95 -27.77
N ALA A 635 17.46 16.84 -27.65
CA ALA A 635 16.72 15.70 -28.18
C ALA A 635 16.78 15.61 -29.71
N LEU A 636 17.05 16.74 -30.38
CA LEU A 636 17.32 16.77 -31.81
C LEU A 636 18.59 16.00 -32.19
N LEU A 637 19.60 15.92 -31.31
CA LEU A 637 20.86 15.23 -31.60
C LEU A 637 20.75 13.72 -31.46
N THR A 638 19.77 13.22 -30.71
CA THR A 638 19.56 11.78 -30.46
C THR A 638 18.37 11.21 -31.24
N ALA A 639 17.25 11.93 -31.33
CA ALA A 639 16.04 11.45 -31.99
C ALA A 639 16.04 11.69 -33.51
N TRP A 640 16.80 12.66 -34.01
CA TRP A 640 16.90 12.94 -35.46
C TRP A 640 18.11 12.25 -36.08
N GLY A 641 17.89 11.01 -36.55
CA GLY A 641 18.96 10.16 -37.11
C GLY A 641 19.71 10.75 -38.32
N THR A 642 19.15 11.75 -39.01
CA THR A 642 19.86 12.48 -40.09
C THR A 642 20.95 13.39 -39.54
N LEU A 643 20.65 14.19 -38.51
CA LEU A 643 21.62 15.09 -37.89
C LEU A 643 22.70 14.32 -37.12
N ALA A 644 22.32 13.27 -36.38
CA ALA A 644 23.28 12.42 -35.68
C ALA A 644 24.34 11.84 -36.63
N ARG A 645 23.91 11.32 -37.80
CA ARG A 645 24.82 10.83 -38.85
C ARG A 645 25.72 11.93 -39.43
N TRP A 646 25.23 13.16 -39.55
CA TRP A 646 26.04 14.28 -40.03
C TRP A 646 27.16 14.63 -39.04
N VAL A 647 26.84 14.73 -37.75
CA VAL A 647 27.81 15.05 -36.68
C VAL A 647 28.88 13.95 -36.54
N GLU A 648 28.46 12.69 -36.64
CA GLU A 648 29.37 11.53 -36.63
C GLU A 648 30.33 11.52 -37.85
N ALA A 649 29.83 11.90 -39.03
CA ALA A 649 30.64 11.93 -40.24
C ALA A 649 31.68 13.07 -40.28
N GLU A 650 31.38 14.24 -39.70
CA GLU A 650 32.25 15.43 -39.77
C GLU A 650 33.34 15.46 -38.67
N SER A 651 33.00 15.00 -37.45
CA SER A 651 33.92 14.96 -36.30
C SER A 651 35.14 14.06 -36.52
N GLY A 652 35.02 13.01 -37.34
CA GLY A 652 36.12 12.12 -37.70
C GLY A 652 37.17 12.73 -38.65
N GLN A 653 36.81 13.72 -39.47
CA GLN A 653 37.67 14.22 -40.55
C GLN A 653 38.56 15.41 -40.13
N GLU A 654 38.06 16.33 -39.29
CA GLU A 654 38.78 17.55 -38.91
C GLU A 654 39.95 17.29 -37.93
N VAL A 655 39.77 16.39 -36.97
CA VAL A 655 40.81 16.00 -36.00
C VAL A 655 41.99 15.30 -36.70
N VAL A 656 41.69 14.54 -37.75
CA VAL A 656 42.70 13.84 -38.55
C VAL A 656 43.45 14.84 -39.44
N ARG A 657 42.74 15.79 -40.06
CA ARG A 657 43.35 16.87 -40.88
C ARG A 657 44.35 17.69 -40.07
N GLN A 658 43.97 18.18 -38.89
CA GLN A 658 44.85 18.99 -38.04
C GLN A 658 46.09 18.23 -37.56
N ARG A 659 45.96 16.92 -37.29
CA ARG A 659 47.10 16.06 -36.93
C ARG A 659 48.06 15.81 -38.09
N VAL A 660 47.53 15.65 -39.31
CA VAL A 660 48.35 15.46 -40.53
C VAL A 660 49.12 16.75 -40.84
N GLU A 661 48.48 17.91 -40.73
CA GLU A 661 49.12 19.23 -40.94
C GLU A 661 50.21 19.51 -39.90
N ALA A 662 49.94 19.25 -38.61
CA ALA A 662 50.93 19.44 -37.55
C ALA A 662 52.16 18.53 -37.72
N ALA A 663 51.95 17.26 -38.08
CA ALA A 663 53.04 16.32 -38.32
C ALA A 663 53.83 16.63 -39.59
N ALA A 664 53.17 17.10 -40.65
CA ALA A 664 53.85 17.56 -41.85
C ALA A 664 54.72 18.80 -41.58
N ALA A 665 54.23 19.76 -40.78
CA ALA A 665 55.00 20.93 -40.37
C ALA A 665 56.19 20.58 -39.46
N GLU A 666 56.10 19.54 -38.65
CA GLU A 666 57.19 19.04 -37.81
C GLU A 666 58.23 18.25 -38.61
N TRP A 667 57.79 17.39 -39.55
CA TRP A 667 58.66 16.66 -40.48
C TRP A 667 59.48 17.60 -41.37
N VAL A 668 58.91 18.74 -41.79
CA VAL A 668 59.66 19.75 -42.56
C VAL A 668 60.67 20.47 -41.68
N ARG A 669 60.30 20.81 -40.43
CA ARG A 669 61.20 21.46 -39.46
C ARG A 669 62.39 20.58 -39.06
N SER A 670 62.23 19.26 -39.06
CA SER A 670 63.31 18.32 -38.77
C SER A 670 64.21 18.00 -39.98
N GLY A 671 64.06 18.71 -41.10
CA GLY A 671 64.85 18.45 -42.30
C GLY A 671 64.41 17.22 -43.10
N ARG A 672 63.13 16.82 -42.96
CA ARG A 672 62.50 15.66 -43.62
C ARG A 672 63.08 14.32 -43.19
N ASP A 673 63.37 14.19 -41.90
CA ASP A 673 63.88 12.95 -41.28
C ASP A 673 62.97 11.73 -41.60
N PRO A 674 63.51 10.62 -42.15
CA PRO A 674 62.77 9.39 -42.37
C PRO A 674 62.14 8.77 -41.11
N GLU A 675 62.68 9.00 -39.90
CA GLU A 675 62.13 8.47 -38.65
C GLU A 675 60.87 9.22 -38.17
N ALA A 676 60.65 10.44 -38.66
CA ALA A 676 59.47 11.24 -38.37
C ALA A 676 58.25 10.89 -39.27
N LEU A 677 58.41 10.00 -40.25
CA LEU A 677 57.32 9.51 -41.11
C LEU A 677 56.35 8.61 -40.33
N TRP A 678 55.07 8.69 -40.66
CA TRP A 678 54.03 7.93 -39.96
C TRP A 678 54.01 6.44 -40.35
N GLY A 679 53.88 5.57 -39.34
CA GLY A 679 53.66 4.14 -39.53
C GLY A 679 52.24 3.76 -39.99
N SER A 680 52.02 2.48 -40.31
CA SER A 680 50.81 1.95 -40.97
C SER A 680 49.47 2.31 -40.33
N HIS A 681 49.39 2.36 -39.00
CA HIS A 681 48.16 2.67 -38.27
C HIS A 681 47.81 4.17 -38.31
N ARG A 682 48.81 5.06 -38.37
CA ARG A 682 48.59 6.52 -38.37
C ARG A 682 48.26 7.04 -39.78
N ILE A 683 48.81 6.43 -40.82
CA ILE A 683 48.49 6.76 -42.22
C ILE A 683 47.10 6.28 -42.67
N ALA A 684 46.59 5.18 -42.11
CA ALA A 684 45.25 4.69 -42.44
C ALA A 684 44.15 5.72 -42.12
N GLY A 685 44.32 6.49 -41.03
CA GLY A 685 43.45 7.62 -40.72
C GLY A 685 43.59 8.77 -41.71
N ALA A 686 44.82 9.13 -42.11
CA ALA A 686 45.09 10.24 -43.05
C ALA A 686 44.42 10.06 -44.43
N ARG A 687 44.12 8.83 -44.84
CA ARG A 687 43.41 8.50 -46.11
C ARG A 687 41.93 8.87 -46.13
N THR A 688 41.35 9.18 -44.97
CA THR A 688 39.93 9.57 -44.84
C THR A 688 39.69 11.06 -45.05
N VAL A 689 40.76 11.86 -45.14
CA VAL A 689 40.73 13.30 -45.43
C VAL A 689 40.94 13.49 -46.94
N ASP A 690 40.08 14.30 -47.57
CA ASP A 690 40.24 14.62 -48.99
C ASP A 690 41.57 15.35 -49.24
N ALA A 691 42.34 14.89 -50.22
CA ALA A 691 43.66 15.41 -50.55
C ALA A 691 43.62 16.88 -51.02
N SER A 692 42.47 17.33 -51.53
CA SER A 692 42.22 18.73 -51.89
C SER A 692 42.23 19.69 -50.68
N ASN A 693 41.95 19.16 -49.49
CA ASN A 693 41.84 19.92 -48.23
C ASN A 693 43.13 19.89 -47.38
N LEU A 694 44.22 19.34 -47.94
CA LEU A 694 45.55 19.26 -47.32
C LEU A 694 46.54 20.19 -48.01
N SER A 695 47.39 20.84 -47.21
CA SER A 695 48.52 21.63 -47.70
C SER A 695 49.45 20.77 -48.57
N GLU A 696 50.20 21.42 -49.45
CA GLU A 696 51.10 20.74 -50.38
C GLU A 696 52.18 19.93 -49.64
N THR A 697 52.62 20.43 -48.49
CA THR A 697 53.59 19.78 -47.61
C THR A 697 52.99 18.59 -46.85
N ALA A 698 51.71 18.67 -46.47
CA ALA A 698 50.96 17.55 -45.88
C ALA A 698 50.72 16.40 -46.88
N ARG A 699 50.44 16.71 -48.15
CA ARG A 699 50.33 15.70 -49.21
C ARG A 699 51.66 14.96 -49.46
N GLU A 700 52.78 15.68 -49.45
CA GLU A 700 54.11 15.09 -49.61
C GLU A 700 54.48 14.14 -48.45
N PHE A 701 54.14 14.53 -47.22
CA PHE A 701 54.37 13.73 -46.00
C PHE A 701 53.61 12.39 -46.01
N VAL A 702 52.34 12.40 -46.42
CA VAL A 702 51.50 11.19 -46.51
C VAL A 702 52.06 10.20 -47.53
N SER A 703 52.44 10.68 -48.72
CA SER A 703 53.01 9.86 -49.80
C SER A 703 54.34 9.18 -49.39
N LYS A 704 55.26 9.91 -48.74
CA LYS A 704 56.55 9.36 -48.28
C LYS A 704 56.39 8.32 -47.17
N SER A 705 55.42 8.52 -46.28
CA SER A 705 55.09 7.59 -45.20
C SER A 705 54.56 6.24 -45.73
N GLU A 706 53.77 6.25 -46.82
CA GLU A 706 53.25 5.03 -47.46
C GLU A 706 54.34 4.13 -48.07
N VAL A 707 55.37 4.73 -48.66
CA VAL A 707 56.51 4.00 -49.24
C VAL A 707 57.37 3.33 -48.16
N ALA A 708 57.52 3.96 -46.99
CA ALA A 708 58.28 3.41 -45.86
C ALA A 708 57.59 2.18 -45.22
N ILE A 709 56.25 2.18 -45.15
CA ILE A 709 55.43 1.09 -44.61
C ILE A 709 55.59 -0.22 -45.42
N GLY A 710 55.75 -0.12 -46.74
CA GLY A 710 55.93 -1.27 -47.64
C GLY A 710 57.18 -2.11 -47.35
N ARG A 711 58.23 -1.51 -46.78
CA ARG A 711 59.50 -2.20 -46.45
C ARG A 711 59.49 -2.83 -45.05
N ALA A 712 58.72 -2.29 -44.10
CA ALA A 712 58.61 -2.80 -42.72
C ALA A 712 57.55 -3.92 -42.54
N ALA A 713 56.51 -3.96 -43.38
CA ALA A 713 55.41 -4.93 -43.29
C ALA A 713 55.85 -6.40 -43.49
N ARG A 714 56.94 -6.64 -44.23
CA ARG A 714 57.43 -8.00 -44.53
C ARG A 714 58.14 -8.66 -43.32
N ARG A 715 58.72 -7.86 -42.40
CA ARG A 715 59.35 -8.36 -41.16
C ARG A 715 58.36 -8.46 -39.97
N ARG A 716 57.33 -7.61 -39.94
CA ARG A 716 56.31 -7.58 -38.85
C ARG A 716 55.30 -8.72 -38.89
N ARG A 717 55.03 -9.32 -40.06
CA ARG A 717 54.02 -10.40 -40.21
C ARG A 717 54.35 -11.67 -39.41
N VAL A 718 55.63 -11.97 -39.22
CA VAL A 718 56.07 -13.13 -38.40
C VAL A 718 55.95 -12.86 -36.90
N PHE A 719 56.20 -11.62 -36.46
CA PHE A 719 56.12 -11.23 -35.05
C PHE A 719 54.67 -10.94 -34.58
N LEU A 720 53.81 -10.42 -35.46
CA LEU A 720 52.40 -10.13 -35.17
C LEU A 720 51.55 -11.39 -35.00
N LEU A 721 51.86 -12.49 -35.68
CA LEU A 721 51.16 -13.77 -35.49
C LEU A 721 51.45 -14.38 -34.11
N ALA A 722 52.69 -14.27 -33.61
CA ALA A 722 53.06 -14.71 -32.27
C ALA A 722 52.46 -13.82 -31.16
N ALA A 723 52.46 -12.50 -31.35
CA ALA A 723 51.86 -11.56 -30.40
C ALA A 723 50.32 -11.66 -30.37
N ALA A 724 49.67 -11.89 -31.51
CA ALA A 724 48.22 -12.14 -31.58
C ALA A 724 47.84 -13.44 -30.85
N PHE A 725 48.63 -14.51 -30.99
CA PHE A 725 48.40 -15.76 -30.26
C PHE A 725 48.59 -15.58 -28.75
N ALA A 726 49.59 -14.81 -28.31
CA ALA A 726 49.80 -14.48 -26.91
C ALA A 726 48.67 -13.62 -26.32
N ILE A 727 48.17 -12.62 -27.06
CA ILE A 727 47.05 -11.78 -26.62
C ILE A 727 45.76 -12.60 -26.57
N VAL A 728 45.48 -13.46 -27.55
CA VAL A 728 44.33 -14.37 -27.49
C VAL A 728 44.46 -15.35 -26.32
N ALA A 729 45.65 -15.88 -26.03
CA ALA A 729 45.89 -16.73 -24.87
C ALA A 729 45.72 -15.98 -23.53
N ILE A 730 46.13 -14.71 -23.45
CA ILE A 730 45.95 -13.86 -22.27
C ILE A 730 44.48 -13.45 -22.11
N VAL A 731 43.76 -13.12 -23.18
CA VAL A 731 42.33 -12.79 -23.14
C VAL A 731 41.50 -14.03 -22.84
N ALA A 732 41.80 -15.18 -23.46
CA ALA A 732 41.15 -16.45 -23.16
C ALA A 732 41.48 -16.93 -21.74
N GLY A 733 42.73 -16.78 -21.29
CA GLY A 733 43.17 -17.10 -19.94
C GLY A 733 42.53 -16.19 -18.89
N SER A 734 42.49 -14.87 -19.11
CA SER A 734 41.82 -13.92 -18.21
C SER A 734 40.31 -14.08 -18.21
N ARG A 735 39.70 -14.40 -19.36
CA ARG A 735 38.28 -14.74 -19.44
C ARG A 735 37.98 -16.06 -18.74
N ALA A 736 38.84 -17.07 -18.86
CA ALA A 736 38.70 -18.33 -18.15
C ALA A 736 38.94 -18.19 -16.64
N LEU A 737 39.88 -17.35 -16.22
CA LEU A 737 40.12 -17.01 -14.81
C LEU A 737 38.93 -16.24 -14.23
N ARG A 738 38.43 -15.20 -14.91
CA ARG A 738 37.21 -14.49 -14.51
C ARG A 738 35.99 -15.41 -14.49
N GLN A 739 35.86 -16.32 -15.46
CA GLN A 739 34.77 -17.30 -15.49
C GLN A 739 34.89 -18.25 -14.30
N ARG A 740 36.10 -18.74 -13.97
CA ARG A 740 36.34 -19.56 -12.78
C ARG A 740 36.10 -18.80 -11.48
N GLU A 741 36.50 -17.54 -11.38
CA GLU A 741 36.23 -16.67 -10.23
C GLU A 741 34.73 -16.44 -10.06
N LEU A 742 34.00 -16.16 -11.15
CA LEU A 742 32.55 -16.06 -11.17
C LEU A 742 31.90 -17.40 -10.80
N ASP A 743 32.34 -18.52 -11.36
CA ASP A 743 31.82 -19.85 -11.06
C ASP A 743 32.06 -20.23 -9.59
N THR A 744 33.22 -19.90 -9.05
CA THR A 744 33.56 -20.13 -7.63
C THR A 744 32.74 -19.22 -6.72
N SER A 745 32.54 -17.96 -7.10
CA SER A 745 31.70 -17.01 -6.37
C SER A 745 30.24 -17.46 -6.36
N VAL A 746 29.69 -17.83 -7.51
CA VAL A 746 28.32 -18.36 -7.65
C VAL A 746 28.18 -19.67 -6.85
N ALA A 747 29.13 -20.59 -6.95
CA ALA A 747 29.11 -21.84 -6.17
C ALA A 747 29.17 -21.59 -4.65
N ALA A 748 29.98 -20.63 -4.20
CA ALA A 748 30.07 -20.27 -2.79
C ALA A 748 28.75 -19.64 -2.28
N ARG A 749 28.15 -18.72 -3.05
CA ARG A 749 26.85 -18.12 -2.71
C ARG A 749 25.72 -19.14 -2.74
N LEU A 750 25.72 -20.05 -3.72
CA LEU A 750 24.73 -21.13 -3.81
C LEU A 750 24.86 -22.13 -2.66
N ALA A 751 26.08 -22.47 -2.24
CA ALA A 751 26.33 -23.33 -1.09
C ALA A 751 25.84 -22.69 0.21
N ASP A 752 26.09 -21.38 0.39
CA ASP A 752 25.61 -20.62 1.55
C ASP A 752 24.06 -20.53 1.58
N ALA A 753 23.43 -20.24 0.43
CA ALA A 753 21.97 -20.25 0.31
C ALA A 753 21.37 -21.64 0.59
N SER A 754 22.00 -22.71 0.09
CA SER A 754 21.57 -24.09 0.32
C SER A 754 21.71 -24.50 1.78
N ALA A 755 22.78 -24.08 2.47
CA ALA A 755 22.97 -24.29 3.89
C ALA A 755 21.91 -23.57 4.73
N ALA A 756 21.56 -22.33 4.36
CA ALA A 756 20.49 -21.58 5.01
C ALA A 756 19.12 -22.25 4.82
N LEU A 757 18.83 -22.79 3.63
CA LEU A 757 17.62 -23.58 3.40
C LEU A 757 17.59 -24.87 4.24
N ALA A 758 18.72 -25.57 4.36
CA ALA A 758 18.79 -26.76 5.20
C ALA A 758 18.47 -26.44 6.67
N ALA A 759 19.01 -25.34 7.20
CA ALA A 759 18.70 -24.84 8.54
C ALA A 759 17.20 -24.49 8.67
N ALA A 760 16.63 -23.79 7.69
CA ALA A 760 15.21 -23.47 7.67
C ALA A 760 14.31 -24.73 7.66
N ARG A 761 14.70 -25.78 6.92
CA ARG A 761 13.99 -27.07 6.91
C ARG A 761 14.05 -27.80 8.25
N THR A 762 15.17 -27.72 8.97
CA THR A 762 15.29 -28.27 10.32
C THR A 762 14.33 -27.57 11.29
N GLU A 763 14.30 -26.23 11.26
CA GLU A 763 13.35 -25.44 12.07
C GLU A 763 11.89 -25.75 11.70
N ALA A 764 11.58 -25.89 10.41
CA ALA A 764 10.24 -26.27 9.94
C ALA A 764 9.82 -27.67 10.43
N THR A 765 10.74 -28.63 10.46
CA THR A 765 10.50 -29.98 10.98
C THR A 765 10.22 -29.94 12.49
N ALA A 766 10.98 -29.15 13.24
CA ALA A 766 10.77 -28.94 14.67
C ALA A 766 9.41 -28.26 14.95
N LEU A 767 9.03 -27.26 14.15
CA LEU A 767 7.73 -26.61 14.22
C LEU A 767 6.59 -27.62 13.98
N ALA A 768 6.69 -28.44 12.94
CA ALA A 768 5.68 -29.45 12.61
C ALA A 768 5.52 -30.48 13.75
N ALA A 769 6.63 -30.91 14.36
CA ALA A 769 6.62 -31.80 15.52
C ALA A 769 5.97 -31.14 16.75
N ALA A 770 6.24 -29.87 17.01
CA ALA A 770 5.65 -29.11 18.11
C ALA A 770 4.13 -28.89 17.93
N ARG A 771 3.68 -28.54 16.71
CA ARG A 771 2.24 -28.44 16.37
C ARG A 771 1.54 -29.78 16.61
N SER A 772 2.12 -30.86 16.10
CA SER A 772 1.56 -32.21 16.27
C SER A 772 1.50 -32.65 17.73
N ALA A 773 2.49 -32.28 18.54
CA ALA A 773 2.46 -32.55 19.98
C ALA A 773 1.35 -31.77 20.69
N SER A 774 1.14 -30.50 20.35
CA SER A 774 0.06 -29.68 20.89
C SER A 774 -1.32 -30.25 20.55
N PHE A 775 -1.55 -30.63 19.29
CA PHE A 775 -2.82 -31.21 18.86
C PHE A 775 -3.16 -32.50 19.60
N ARG A 776 -2.19 -33.41 19.79
CA ARG A 776 -2.40 -34.63 20.57
C ARG A 776 -2.83 -34.37 22.02
N GLU A 777 -2.34 -33.30 22.64
CA GLU A 777 -2.74 -32.93 24.01
C GLU A 777 -4.16 -32.35 24.06
N PHE A 778 -4.55 -31.55 23.05
CA PHE A 778 -5.93 -31.07 22.92
C PHE A 778 -6.92 -32.21 22.67
N ASP A 779 -6.61 -33.12 21.74
CA ASP A 779 -7.42 -34.30 21.42
C ASP A 779 -7.59 -35.24 22.63
N ALA A 780 -6.60 -35.26 23.52
CA ALA A 780 -6.64 -36.07 24.72
C ALA A 780 -7.30 -35.36 25.93
N GLY A 781 -7.96 -34.22 25.71
CA GLY A 781 -8.69 -33.49 26.75
C GLY A 781 -7.79 -32.81 27.79
N ARG A 782 -6.53 -32.50 27.45
CA ARG A 782 -5.56 -31.82 28.32
C ARG A 782 -5.26 -30.41 27.82
N LYS A 783 -6.26 -29.52 27.86
CA LYS A 783 -6.19 -28.15 27.35
C LYS A 783 -4.94 -27.38 27.78
N GLN A 784 -4.58 -27.41 29.07
CA GLN A 784 -3.42 -26.66 29.57
C GLN A 784 -2.08 -27.17 28.97
N ALA A 785 -1.88 -28.48 28.93
CA ALA A 785 -0.68 -29.07 28.32
C ALA A 785 -0.61 -28.80 26.81
N GLY A 786 -1.77 -28.82 26.13
CA GLY A 786 -1.89 -28.45 24.73
C GLY A 786 -1.52 -26.99 24.47
N GLU A 787 -1.94 -26.07 25.33
CA GLU A 787 -1.61 -24.65 25.25
C GLU A 787 -0.11 -24.40 25.47
N GLU A 788 0.51 -25.05 26.46
CA GLU A 788 1.97 -24.97 26.69
C GLU A 788 2.78 -25.52 25.49
N ALA A 789 2.32 -26.60 24.88
CA ALA A 789 2.90 -27.12 23.64
C ALA A 789 2.67 -26.17 22.45
N TRP A 790 1.53 -25.49 22.39
CA TRP A 790 1.21 -24.52 21.36
C TRP A 790 2.12 -23.28 21.43
N GLN A 791 2.36 -22.75 22.64
CA GLN A 791 3.28 -21.62 22.83
C GLN A 791 4.71 -21.93 22.37
N ARG A 792 5.16 -23.19 22.55
CA ARG A 792 6.43 -23.67 21.97
C ARG A 792 6.40 -23.67 20.44
N ALA A 793 5.29 -24.10 19.84
CA ALA A 793 5.10 -24.06 18.40
C ALA A 793 5.10 -22.60 17.85
N LEU A 794 4.46 -21.66 18.54
CA LEU A 794 4.47 -20.23 18.15
C LEU A 794 5.88 -19.62 18.19
N THR A 795 6.68 -20.00 19.18
CA THR A 795 8.09 -19.58 19.27
C THR A 795 8.90 -20.13 18.11
N LEU A 796 8.75 -21.43 17.81
CA LEU A 796 9.41 -22.06 16.66
C LEU A 796 8.95 -21.45 15.34
N ARG A 797 7.67 -21.11 15.19
CA ARG A 797 7.13 -20.44 13.99
C ARG A 797 7.88 -19.15 13.65
N THR A 798 8.17 -18.35 14.68
CA THR A 798 8.93 -17.09 14.50
C THR A 798 10.37 -17.37 14.06
N ARG A 799 11.03 -18.39 14.63
CA ARG A 799 12.37 -18.81 14.22
C ARG A 799 12.40 -19.38 12.80
N THR A 800 11.43 -20.23 12.46
CA THR A 800 11.26 -20.78 11.11
C THR A 800 11.07 -19.66 10.08
N ALA A 801 10.21 -18.67 10.37
CA ALA A 801 10.01 -17.52 9.49
C ALA A 801 11.30 -16.72 9.28
N ALA A 802 12.06 -16.43 10.35
CA ALA A 802 13.35 -15.76 10.25
C ALA A 802 14.39 -16.58 9.46
N ALA A 803 14.42 -17.90 9.64
CA ALA A 803 15.31 -18.78 8.89
C ALA A 803 14.99 -18.81 7.39
N PHE A 804 13.70 -18.83 7.01
CA PHE A 804 13.28 -18.72 5.61
C PHE A 804 13.55 -17.33 5.01
N ALA A 805 13.42 -16.26 5.79
CA ALA A 805 13.77 -14.91 5.32
C ALA A 805 15.28 -14.78 5.04
N ASN A 806 16.13 -15.30 5.92
CA ASN A 806 17.58 -15.38 5.70
C ASN A 806 17.94 -16.24 4.47
N ALA A 807 17.26 -17.38 4.28
CA ALA A 807 17.43 -18.18 3.07
C ALA A 807 17.00 -17.41 1.80
N ALA A 808 15.91 -16.65 1.86
CA ALA A 808 15.42 -15.85 0.74
C ALA A 808 16.47 -14.81 0.28
N GLU A 809 17.02 -14.04 1.22
CA GLU A 809 18.06 -13.04 0.95
C GLU A 809 19.29 -13.66 0.26
N LYS A 810 19.77 -14.80 0.78
CA LYS A 810 20.92 -15.51 0.19
C LYS A 810 20.63 -16.06 -1.21
N PHE A 811 19.40 -16.50 -1.49
CA PHE A 811 19.01 -16.94 -2.83
C PHE A 811 18.84 -15.77 -3.81
N GLU A 812 18.36 -14.62 -3.37
CA GLU A 812 18.31 -13.39 -4.18
C GLU A 812 19.72 -12.96 -4.58
N ASP A 813 20.66 -12.96 -3.64
CA ASP A 813 22.09 -12.72 -3.90
C ASP A 813 22.70 -13.71 -4.90
N ALA A 814 22.36 -15.00 -4.77
CA ALA A 814 22.80 -16.05 -5.69
C ALA A 814 22.20 -15.88 -7.09
N LEU A 815 20.95 -15.42 -7.23
CA LEU A 815 20.30 -15.14 -8.52
C LEU A 815 20.89 -13.90 -9.20
N LEU A 816 21.12 -12.83 -8.46
CA LEU A 816 21.75 -11.60 -8.98
C LEU A 816 23.15 -11.86 -9.54
N THR A 817 23.90 -12.76 -8.89
CA THR A 817 25.27 -13.12 -9.31
C THR A 817 25.29 -14.22 -10.37
N GLY A 818 24.44 -15.24 -10.23
CA GLY A 818 24.42 -16.45 -11.05
C GLY A 818 23.64 -16.32 -12.35
N GLY A 819 22.78 -15.31 -12.49
CA GLY A 819 21.96 -15.10 -13.68
C GLY A 819 21.09 -16.32 -13.98
N ASN A 820 21.06 -16.74 -15.26
CA ASN A 820 20.16 -17.78 -15.77
C ASN A 820 20.73 -19.21 -15.67
N ARG A 821 21.57 -19.50 -14.67
CA ARG A 821 22.19 -20.82 -14.51
C ARG A 821 21.17 -21.85 -13.99
N ALA A 822 21.21 -23.05 -14.58
CA ALA A 822 20.25 -24.12 -14.27
C ALA A 822 20.37 -24.66 -12.84
N ASP A 823 21.58 -24.74 -12.27
CA ASP A 823 21.82 -25.20 -10.90
C ASP A 823 21.26 -24.20 -9.86
N VAL A 824 21.46 -22.89 -10.08
CA VAL A 824 20.88 -21.83 -9.24
C VAL A 824 19.36 -21.84 -9.31
N HIS A 825 18.79 -21.95 -10.51
CA HIS A 825 17.33 -22.01 -10.70
C HIS A 825 16.70 -23.25 -10.05
N ALA A 826 17.34 -24.42 -10.17
CA ALA A 826 16.86 -25.65 -9.53
C ALA A 826 16.85 -25.54 -8.00
N ALA A 827 17.92 -24.99 -7.41
CA ALA A 827 18.00 -24.77 -5.96
C ALA A 827 17.00 -23.71 -5.47
N PHE A 828 16.78 -22.65 -6.27
CA PHE A 828 15.75 -21.67 -5.95
C PHE A 828 14.34 -22.27 -6.04
N ALA A 829 14.08 -23.15 -7.00
CA ALA A 829 12.84 -23.91 -7.07
C ALA A 829 12.65 -24.81 -5.82
N ASP A 830 13.72 -25.43 -5.31
CA ASP A 830 13.67 -26.19 -4.04
C ASP A 830 13.36 -25.32 -2.82
N PHE A 831 13.87 -24.09 -2.80
CA PHE A 831 13.53 -23.09 -1.79
C PHE A 831 12.06 -22.69 -1.88
N LEU A 832 11.57 -22.32 -3.07
CA LEU A 832 10.19 -21.91 -3.29
C LEU A 832 9.21 -23.03 -2.92
N ALA A 833 9.49 -24.28 -3.30
CA ALA A 833 8.69 -25.43 -2.91
C ALA A 833 8.68 -25.65 -1.39
N ALA A 834 9.84 -25.53 -0.73
CA ALA A 834 9.92 -25.66 0.73
C ALA A 834 9.17 -24.53 1.46
N ARG A 835 9.23 -23.29 0.94
CA ARG A 835 8.50 -22.15 1.49
C ARG A 835 6.99 -22.30 1.27
N ALA A 836 6.57 -22.71 0.09
CA ALA A 836 5.16 -22.97 -0.24
C ALA A 836 4.55 -24.07 0.64
N ALA A 837 5.34 -25.08 1.01
CA ALA A 837 4.90 -26.14 1.94
C ALA A 837 4.71 -25.65 3.39
N GLN A 838 5.24 -24.47 3.76
CA GLN A 838 5.10 -23.87 5.09
C GLN A 838 4.05 -22.76 5.13
N GLU A 839 3.49 -22.38 3.99
CA GLU A 839 2.54 -21.28 3.89
C GLU A 839 1.11 -21.80 4.01
N ASP A 840 0.45 -21.45 5.13
CA ASP A 840 -0.91 -21.89 5.43
C ASP A 840 -1.95 -21.03 4.67
N ARG A 841 -1.60 -19.80 4.27
CA ARG A 841 -2.52 -18.89 3.57
C ARG A 841 -2.53 -19.13 2.06
N ARG A 842 -3.72 -19.37 1.51
CA ARG A 842 -3.90 -19.72 0.08
C ARG A 842 -3.36 -18.69 -0.92
N PRO A 843 -3.60 -17.37 -0.76
CA PRO A 843 -3.11 -16.37 -1.72
C PRO A 843 -1.58 -16.35 -1.81
N GLU A 844 -0.91 -16.32 -0.67
CA GLU A 844 0.55 -16.26 -0.55
C GLU A 844 1.18 -17.58 -1.03
N ARG A 845 0.54 -18.72 -0.71
CA ARG A 845 0.98 -20.03 -1.25
C ARG A 845 0.84 -20.08 -2.77
N GLU A 846 -0.25 -19.57 -3.35
CA GLU A 846 -0.43 -19.56 -4.81
C GLU A 846 0.58 -18.62 -5.49
N GLU A 847 0.92 -17.49 -4.88
CA GLU A 847 2.00 -16.62 -5.37
C GLU A 847 3.34 -17.37 -5.42
N LEU A 848 3.69 -18.09 -4.35
CA LEU A 848 4.91 -18.91 -4.30
C LEU A 848 4.89 -20.02 -5.36
N LEU A 849 3.74 -20.67 -5.59
CA LEU A 849 3.57 -21.68 -6.63
C LEU A 849 3.61 -21.08 -8.06
N GLN A 850 3.14 -19.85 -8.24
CA GLN A 850 3.27 -19.09 -9.50
C GLN A 850 4.72 -18.76 -9.78
N ARG A 851 5.47 -18.33 -8.76
CA ARG A 851 6.92 -18.13 -8.88
C ARG A 851 7.63 -19.45 -9.16
N LEU A 852 7.28 -20.52 -8.45
CA LEU A 852 7.86 -21.86 -8.66
C LEU A 852 7.73 -22.33 -10.12
N ARG A 853 6.59 -22.06 -10.78
CA ARG A 853 6.38 -22.39 -12.21
C ARG A 853 7.43 -21.78 -13.14
N LEU A 854 8.00 -20.63 -12.80
CA LEU A 854 9.02 -19.97 -13.62
C LEU A 854 10.39 -20.65 -13.52
N TYR A 855 10.66 -21.36 -12.41
CA TYR A 855 11.98 -21.95 -12.11
C TYR A 855 11.98 -23.49 -12.12
N ASP A 856 10.83 -24.16 -11.95
CA ASP A 856 10.69 -25.63 -11.96
C ASP A 856 10.51 -26.18 -13.38
N SER A 857 11.61 -26.24 -14.14
CA SER A 857 11.61 -26.66 -15.55
C SER A 857 11.15 -28.11 -15.78
N THR A 858 11.25 -28.99 -14.78
CA THR A 858 10.80 -30.40 -14.87
C THR A 858 9.34 -30.59 -14.46
N GLY A 859 8.74 -29.57 -13.82
CA GLY A 859 7.39 -29.62 -13.23
C GLY A 859 7.23 -30.70 -12.14
N GLU A 860 8.32 -31.24 -11.60
CA GLU A 860 8.28 -32.30 -10.59
C GLU A 860 7.85 -31.75 -9.22
N ARG A 861 8.38 -30.58 -8.83
CA ARG A 861 8.06 -29.94 -7.55
C ARG A 861 6.63 -29.45 -7.56
N LEU A 862 6.19 -28.86 -8.67
CA LEU A 862 4.81 -28.39 -8.82
C LEU A 862 3.79 -29.55 -8.78
N ARG A 863 4.13 -30.74 -9.30
CA ARG A 863 3.27 -31.93 -9.25
C ARG A 863 2.95 -32.37 -7.83
N ALA A 864 3.89 -32.22 -6.88
CA ALA A 864 3.64 -32.53 -5.47
C ALA A 864 2.48 -31.72 -4.86
N PHE A 865 2.20 -30.52 -5.39
CA PHE A 865 1.11 -29.65 -4.90
C PHE A 865 -0.20 -29.79 -5.70
N ARG A 866 -0.21 -30.58 -6.79
CA ARG A 866 -1.31 -30.61 -7.77
C ARG A 866 -1.73 -32.00 -8.24
N GLY A 867 -1.12 -33.07 -7.72
CA GLY A 867 -1.51 -34.44 -8.05
C GLY A 867 -2.93 -34.79 -7.59
N ASP A 868 -3.62 -35.62 -8.37
CA ASP A 868 -4.95 -36.14 -8.03
C ASP A 868 -4.91 -36.98 -6.75
N ALA A 869 -5.98 -36.89 -5.97
CA ALA A 869 -6.22 -37.76 -4.82
C ALA A 869 -6.82 -39.09 -5.28
N VAL A 870 -6.40 -40.19 -4.65
CA VAL A 870 -6.90 -41.54 -4.90
C VAL A 870 -7.88 -41.92 -3.80
N VAL A 871 -9.16 -42.09 -4.15
CA VAL A 871 -10.21 -42.46 -3.20
C VAL A 871 -10.65 -43.92 -3.41
N SER A 872 -10.72 -44.67 -2.33
CA SER A 872 -11.27 -46.04 -2.27
C SER A 872 -12.42 -46.08 -1.26
N LEU A 873 -13.51 -46.77 -1.59
CA LEU A 873 -14.72 -46.78 -0.77
C LEU A 873 -15.37 -48.16 -0.73
N ALA A 874 -15.65 -48.65 0.48
CA ALA A 874 -16.42 -49.85 0.74
C ALA A 874 -17.65 -49.54 1.61
N THR A 875 -18.78 -50.19 1.35
CA THR A 875 -19.99 -50.05 2.18
C THR A 875 -20.40 -51.37 2.81
N THR A 876 -20.98 -51.28 4.01
CA THR A 876 -21.65 -52.41 4.68
C THR A 876 -23.13 -52.06 4.91
N PRO A 877 -24.09 -52.74 4.24
CA PRO A 877 -23.93 -53.74 3.17
C PRO A 877 -23.34 -53.18 1.87
N SER A 878 -22.82 -54.05 1.01
CA SER A 878 -22.32 -53.69 -0.33
C SER A 878 -23.46 -53.40 -1.31
N GLY A 879 -23.15 -52.83 -2.48
CA GLY A 879 -24.15 -52.56 -3.53
C GLY A 879 -24.78 -51.16 -3.47
N ALA A 880 -24.25 -50.25 -2.66
CA ALA A 880 -24.74 -48.87 -2.60
C ALA A 880 -24.32 -48.06 -3.85
N LYS A 881 -25.24 -47.26 -4.40
CA LYS A 881 -24.97 -46.32 -5.50
C LYS A 881 -24.27 -45.08 -4.94
N ILE A 882 -23.24 -44.63 -5.64
CA ILE A 882 -22.38 -43.51 -5.21
C ILE A 882 -22.46 -42.39 -6.25
N ARG A 883 -22.82 -41.21 -5.77
CA ARG A 883 -22.77 -39.96 -6.54
C ARG A 883 -21.84 -38.99 -5.85
N ILE A 884 -21.15 -38.15 -6.62
CA ILE A 884 -20.25 -37.13 -6.08
C ILE A 884 -20.50 -35.78 -6.75
N ALA A 885 -20.52 -34.72 -5.96
CA ALA A 885 -20.58 -33.35 -6.42
C ALA A 885 -19.39 -32.57 -5.84
N ARG A 886 -18.72 -31.76 -6.65
CA ARG A 886 -17.72 -30.80 -6.13
C ARG A 886 -18.47 -29.66 -5.42
N ILE A 887 -17.98 -29.24 -4.26
CA ILE A 887 -18.49 -28.04 -3.60
C ILE A 887 -17.91 -26.82 -4.30
N VAL A 888 -18.79 -25.90 -4.71
CA VAL A 888 -18.43 -24.62 -5.31
C VAL A 888 -18.88 -23.48 -4.40
N GLU A 889 -18.10 -22.40 -4.39
CA GLU A 889 -18.42 -21.20 -3.64
C GLU A 889 -19.18 -20.22 -4.54
N SER A 890 -20.32 -19.72 -4.06
CA SER A 890 -21.11 -18.70 -4.75
C SER A 890 -21.64 -17.70 -3.72
N ASN A 891 -21.21 -16.44 -3.84
CA ASN A 891 -21.57 -15.35 -2.93
C ASN A 891 -21.30 -15.67 -1.43
N GLY A 892 -20.16 -16.32 -1.13
CA GLY A 892 -19.75 -16.71 0.23
C GLY A 892 -20.46 -17.96 0.79
N MET A 893 -21.33 -18.61 0.02
CA MET A 893 -21.97 -19.88 0.41
C MET A 893 -21.39 -21.06 -0.37
N ARG A 894 -21.24 -22.18 0.32
CA ARG A 894 -20.68 -23.42 -0.23
C ARG A 894 -21.81 -24.37 -0.60
N ARG A 895 -21.93 -24.72 -1.88
CA ARG A 895 -23.02 -25.59 -2.38
C ARG A 895 -22.48 -26.69 -3.30
N PRO A 896 -23.08 -27.89 -3.29
CA PRO A 896 -22.74 -28.93 -4.26
C PRO A 896 -23.11 -28.48 -5.68
N ALA A 897 -22.17 -28.66 -6.61
CA ALA A 897 -22.41 -28.55 -8.05
C ALA A 897 -23.23 -29.76 -8.55
N GLU A 898 -23.33 -29.91 -9.87
CA GLU A 898 -24.02 -31.06 -10.47
C GLU A 898 -23.34 -32.38 -10.06
N ALA A 899 -24.13 -33.30 -9.51
CA ALA A 899 -23.65 -34.58 -9.01
C ALA A 899 -23.46 -35.59 -10.17
N ARG A 900 -22.25 -36.12 -10.28
CA ARG A 900 -21.89 -37.19 -11.23
C ARG A 900 -21.92 -38.56 -10.56
N ASP A 901 -22.24 -39.59 -11.32
CA ASP A 901 -22.24 -40.97 -10.83
C ASP A 901 -20.81 -41.54 -10.81
N LEU A 902 -20.41 -42.13 -9.68
CA LEU A 902 -19.11 -42.80 -9.53
C LEU A 902 -19.20 -44.33 -9.64
N GLY A 903 -20.41 -44.90 -9.58
CA GLY A 903 -20.67 -46.34 -9.68
C GLY A 903 -21.29 -46.92 -8.42
N ILE A 904 -21.00 -48.20 -8.16
CA ILE A 904 -21.58 -48.98 -7.06
C ILE A 904 -20.45 -49.46 -6.14
N ALA A 905 -20.63 -49.35 -4.82
CA ALA A 905 -19.66 -49.81 -3.83
C ALA A 905 -19.50 -51.35 -3.85
N PRO A 906 -18.27 -51.89 -3.72
CA PRO A 906 -17.02 -51.18 -3.42
C PRO A 906 -16.32 -50.56 -4.64
N LEU A 907 -15.76 -49.37 -4.46
CA LEU A 907 -14.89 -48.69 -5.42
C LEU A 907 -13.41 -48.94 -5.05
N ALA A 908 -12.68 -49.62 -5.94
CA ALA A 908 -11.28 -50.00 -5.70
C ALA A 908 -10.31 -48.79 -5.71
N SER A 909 -10.40 -47.93 -6.72
CA SER A 909 -9.68 -46.65 -6.78
C SER A 909 -10.36 -45.69 -7.76
N VAL A 910 -10.54 -44.44 -7.34
CA VAL A 910 -11.05 -43.35 -8.16
C VAL A 910 -10.12 -42.16 -7.99
N ASN A 911 -9.60 -41.64 -9.11
CA ASN A 911 -8.81 -40.42 -9.10
C ASN A 911 -9.74 -39.21 -9.11
N LEU A 912 -9.56 -38.32 -8.15
CA LEU A 912 -10.31 -37.09 -8.01
C LEU A 912 -9.33 -35.93 -7.86
N GLU A 913 -9.62 -34.81 -8.51
CA GLU A 913 -8.85 -33.58 -8.29
C GLU A 913 -8.89 -33.18 -6.80
N PRO A 914 -7.86 -32.50 -6.28
CA PRO A 914 -7.89 -31.97 -4.93
C PRO A 914 -9.01 -30.92 -4.76
N GLY A 915 -9.67 -30.93 -3.60
CA GLY A 915 -10.76 -30.02 -3.30
C GLY A 915 -11.83 -30.60 -2.39
N THR A 916 -12.91 -29.84 -2.23
CA THR A 916 -14.04 -30.19 -1.38
C THR A 916 -15.15 -30.83 -2.20
N TYR A 917 -15.71 -31.94 -1.72
CA TYR A 917 -16.75 -32.71 -2.37
C TYR A 917 -17.86 -33.07 -1.38
N GLN A 918 -19.05 -33.29 -1.91
CA GLN A 918 -20.14 -33.97 -1.23
C GLN A 918 -20.42 -35.29 -1.96
N MET A 919 -20.28 -36.40 -1.24
CA MET A 919 -20.52 -37.74 -1.76
C MET A 919 -21.81 -38.29 -1.18
N SER A 920 -22.78 -38.56 -2.04
CA SER A 920 -24.06 -39.17 -1.66
C SER A 920 -24.01 -40.67 -1.89
N VAL A 921 -24.27 -41.43 -0.82
CA VAL A 921 -24.31 -42.90 -0.84
C VAL A 921 -25.73 -43.36 -0.56
N ALA A 922 -26.32 -44.08 -1.52
CA ALA A 922 -27.70 -44.52 -1.45
C ALA A 922 -27.83 -46.03 -1.67
N LEU A 923 -28.56 -46.71 -0.79
CA LEU A 923 -28.90 -48.13 -0.91
C LEU A 923 -30.41 -48.30 -0.71
N ASP A 924 -31.05 -49.06 -1.60
CA ASP A 924 -32.50 -49.24 -1.59
C ASP A 924 -32.98 -49.81 -0.24
N GLY A 925 -34.07 -49.25 0.28
CA GLY A 925 -34.62 -49.60 1.60
C GLY A 925 -33.85 -49.01 2.80
N ARG A 926 -32.72 -48.33 2.60
CA ARG A 926 -31.93 -47.65 3.64
C ARG A 926 -31.93 -46.12 3.45
N PRO A 927 -31.66 -45.31 4.49
CA PRO A 927 -31.48 -43.87 4.35
C PRO A 927 -30.26 -43.55 3.48
N ALA A 928 -30.35 -42.49 2.66
CA ALA A 928 -29.21 -41.95 1.94
C ALA A 928 -28.29 -41.20 2.91
N ILE A 929 -26.97 -41.28 2.67
CA ILE A 929 -25.93 -40.64 3.48
C ILE A 929 -25.19 -39.64 2.61
N ASP A 930 -25.12 -38.39 3.06
CA ASP A 930 -24.27 -37.37 2.47
C ASP A 930 -22.97 -37.25 3.28
N LEU A 931 -21.85 -37.49 2.62
CA LEU A 931 -20.51 -37.48 3.20
C LEU A 931 -19.73 -36.28 2.64
N PRO A 932 -19.45 -35.24 3.44
CA PRO A 932 -18.51 -34.20 3.06
C PRO A 932 -17.09 -34.78 3.02
N LEU A 933 -16.30 -34.39 2.01
CA LEU A 933 -14.94 -34.87 1.78
C LEU A 933 -14.04 -33.71 1.39
N GLN A 934 -12.97 -33.49 2.14
CA GLN A 934 -11.86 -32.62 1.74
C GLN A 934 -10.69 -33.48 1.29
N LEU A 935 -10.31 -33.39 0.01
CA LEU A 935 -9.22 -34.16 -0.57
C LEU A 935 -7.98 -33.27 -0.77
N ASP A 936 -6.86 -33.68 -0.18
CA ASP A 936 -5.57 -33.03 -0.37
C ASP A 936 -4.85 -33.56 -1.62
N ALA A 937 -3.89 -32.80 -2.14
CA ALA A 937 -3.13 -33.21 -3.31
C ALA A 937 -2.33 -34.50 -3.06
N SER A 938 -2.44 -35.45 -4.00
CA SER A 938 -1.80 -36.78 -3.93
C SER A 938 -2.17 -37.61 -2.68
N GLU A 939 -3.29 -37.31 -2.02
CA GLU A 939 -3.77 -38.09 -0.87
C GLU A 939 -4.31 -39.46 -1.31
N HIS A 940 -4.05 -40.50 -0.52
CA HIS A 940 -4.74 -41.79 -0.62
C HIS A 940 -5.80 -41.90 0.49
N ARG A 941 -7.07 -41.82 0.12
CA ARG A 941 -8.22 -41.82 1.04
C ARG A 941 -8.96 -43.15 0.97
N ARG A 942 -9.09 -43.83 2.11
CA ARG A 942 -9.92 -45.03 2.27
C ARG A 942 -11.13 -44.73 3.13
N ILE A 943 -12.32 -45.09 2.65
CA ILE A 943 -13.60 -44.86 3.31
C ILE A 943 -14.32 -46.19 3.49
N ASP A 944 -14.48 -46.63 4.72
CA ASP A 944 -15.30 -47.80 5.07
C ASP A 944 -16.59 -47.30 5.75
N LEU A 945 -17.73 -47.38 5.05
CA LEU A 945 -18.99 -46.77 5.47
C LEU A 945 -20.06 -47.82 5.82
N GLU A 946 -20.53 -47.81 7.06
CA GLU A 946 -21.71 -48.56 7.47
C GLU A 946 -22.99 -47.76 7.19
N ILE A 947 -23.94 -48.36 6.48
CA ILE A 947 -25.23 -47.74 6.15
C ILE A 947 -26.28 -48.23 7.16
N PRO A 948 -26.86 -47.37 8.01
CA PRO A 948 -27.80 -47.80 9.05
C PRO A 948 -29.11 -48.34 8.45
N SER A 949 -29.82 -49.17 9.20
CA SER A 949 -31.19 -49.55 8.86
C SER A 949 -32.16 -48.41 9.18
N ARG A 950 -33.32 -48.33 8.50
CA ARG A 950 -34.30 -47.24 8.74
C ARG A 950 -34.77 -47.15 10.20
N GLY A 951 -34.85 -48.27 10.91
CA GLY A 951 -35.26 -48.32 12.32
C GLY A 951 -34.15 -47.96 13.32
N ALA A 952 -32.90 -47.86 12.88
CA ALA A 952 -31.76 -47.53 13.75
C ALA A 952 -31.61 -46.02 14.01
N ILE A 953 -32.29 -45.17 13.23
CA ILE A 953 -32.27 -43.71 13.40
C ILE A 953 -33.61 -43.28 14.02
N PRO A 954 -33.63 -42.73 15.25
CA PRO A 954 -34.85 -42.20 15.86
C PRO A 954 -35.49 -41.09 15.01
N PRO A 955 -36.83 -40.94 15.03
CA PRO A 955 -37.49 -39.82 14.37
C PRO A 955 -36.90 -38.47 14.79
N GLY A 956 -36.64 -37.59 13.83
CA GLY A 956 -36.03 -36.27 14.10
C GLY A 956 -34.50 -36.27 14.23
N PHE A 957 -33.82 -37.41 14.10
CA PHE A 957 -32.36 -37.49 14.14
C PHE A 957 -31.72 -37.61 12.75
N ALA A 958 -30.47 -37.17 12.66
CA ALA A 958 -29.55 -37.36 11.54
C ALA A 958 -28.43 -38.32 11.95
N TYR A 959 -27.94 -39.11 11.00
CA TYR A 959 -26.79 -39.99 11.17
C TYR A 959 -25.53 -39.30 10.66
N VAL A 960 -24.52 -39.19 11.52
CA VAL A 960 -23.20 -38.67 11.16
C VAL A 960 -22.21 -39.86 11.13
N PRO A 961 -21.68 -40.22 9.95
CA PRO A 961 -20.75 -41.34 9.81
C PRO A 961 -19.38 -41.03 10.45
N PRO A 962 -18.55 -42.05 10.73
CA PRO A 962 -17.20 -41.83 11.24
C PRO A 962 -16.31 -41.19 10.17
N GLY A 963 -15.25 -40.49 10.56
CA GLY A 963 -14.32 -39.86 9.61
C GLY A 963 -13.53 -38.71 10.21
N ARG A 964 -13.02 -37.81 9.35
CA ARG A 964 -12.25 -36.62 9.76
C ARG A 964 -13.11 -35.37 9.78
N SER A 965 -12.71 -34.40 10.58
CA SER A 965 -13.23 -33.03 10.57
C SER A 965 -12.19 -32.06 11.10
N TRP A 966 -12.34 -30.77 10.78
CA TRP A 966 -11.55 -29.71 11.40
C TRP A 966 -12.19 -29.26 12.71
N PHE A 967 -11.36 -28.98 13.72
CA PHE A 967 -11.78 -28.48 15.03
C PHE A 967 -10.94 -27.27 15.43
N GLY A 968 -11.58 -26.20 15.91
CA GLY A 968 -10.93 -24.95 16.29
C GLY A 968 -10.99 -23.84 15.23
N THR A 969 -10.05 -22.88 15.30
CA THR A 969 -10.00 -21.75 14.34
C THR A 969 -8.63 -21.57 13.69
N ALA A 970 -8.64 -21.21 12.40
CA ALA A 970 -7.46 -20.86 11.63
C ALA A 970 -7.02 -19.40 11.86
N SER A 971 -7.84 -18.62 12.56
CA SER A 971 -7.62 -17.20 12.80
C SER A 971 -6.40 -16.94 13.70
N ASP A 972 -5.94 -15.69 13.72
CA ASP A 972 -4.85 -15.27 14.58
C ASP A 972 -5.13 -15.51 16.07
N GLU A 973 -4.05 -15.54 16.84
CA GLU A 973 -4.05 -15.90 18.25
C GLU A 973 -5.00 -15.04 19.11
N SER A 974 -5.21 -13.77 18.77
CA SER A 974 -6.19 -12.91 19.45
C SER A 974 -7.62 -13.39 19.25
N VAL A 975 -7.99 -13.77 18.03
CA VAL A 975 -9.33 -14.29 17.68
C VAL A 975 -9.54 -15.67 18.29
N ARG A 976 -8.50 -16.52 18.29
CA ARG A 976 -8.54 -17.83 18.95
C ARG A 976 -8.79 -17.70 20.46
N GLN A 977 -8.09 -16.77 21.11
CA GLN A 977 -8.25 -16.49 22.54
C GLN A 977 -9.63 -15.87 22.83
N PHE A 978 -10.10 -14.95 21.97
CA PHE A 978 -11.45 -14.38 22.06
C PHE A 978 -12.53 -15.47 22.03
N PHE A 979 -12.46 -16.39 21.06
CA PHE A 979 -13.38 -17.53 20.99
C PHE A 979 -13.05 -18.67 21.96
N ASN A 980 -12.10 -18.49 22.89
CA ASN A 980 -11.67 -19.48 23.89
C ASN A 980 -11.46 -20.91 23.31
N THR A 981 -10.98 -20.99 22.08
CA THR A 981 -10.89 -22.22 21.29
C THR A 981 -9.43 -22.63 21.05
N VAL A 982 -9.22 -23.72 20.34
CA VAL A 982 -7.89 -24.28 20.03
C VAL A 982 -7.49 -23.95 18.59
N PRO A 983 -6.19 -24.05 18.26
CA PRO A 983 -5.73 -23.85 16.89
C PRO A 983 -6.35 -24.92 16.00
N ILE A 984 -6.73 -24.55 14.78
CA ILE A 984 -7.40 -25.50 13.89
C ILE A 984 -6.52 -26.71 13.59
N HIS A 985 -7.06 -27.90 13.78
CA HIS A 985 -6.42 -29.16 13.43
C HIS A 985 -7.45 -30.22 13.08
N ARG A 986 -6.98 -31.30 12.45
CA ARG A 986 -7.84 -32.43 12.08
C ARG A 986 -8.04 -33.35 13.28
N ILE A 987 -9.30 -33.70 13.51
CA ILE A 987 -9.73 -34.69 14.48
C ILE A 987 -10.49 -35.82 13.79
N GLU A 988 -10.64 -36.95 14.46
CA GLU A 988 -11.49 -38.05 14.02
C GLU A 988 -12.59 -38.31 15.04
N THR A 989 -13.81 -38.55 14.57
CA THR A 989 -14.95 -38.90 15.43
C THR A 989 -15.54 -40.25 15.01
N PRO A 990 -16.08 -41.03 15.95
CA PRO A 990 -16.88 -42.21 15.64
C PRO A 990 -18.21 -41.83 15.00
N ALA A 991 -19.01 -42.83 14.62
CA ALA A 991 -20.38 -42.63 14.17
C ALA A 991 -21.30 -42.23 15.33
N PHE A 992 -22.20 -41.28 15.11
CA PHE A 992 -23.19 -40.86 16.11
C PHE A 992 -24.49 -40.38 15.46
N LEU A 993 -25.50 -40.21 16.30
CA LEU A 993 -26.79 -39.65 15.95
C LEU A 993 -26.94 -38.28 16.61
N ILE A 994 -27.49 -37.30 15.90
CA ILE A 994 -27.75 -35.95 16.41
C ILE A 994 -29.14 -35.48 16.01
N ALA A 995 -29.85 -34.78 16.88
CA ALA A 995 -31.16 -34.21 16.57
C ALA A 995 -31.05 -33.15 15.44
N ARG A 996 -31.97 -33.18 14.48
CA ARG A 996 -31.99 -32.26 13.32
C ARG A 996 -32.29 -30.82 13.72
N HIS A 997 -33.03 -30.65 14.82
CA HIS A 997 -33.37 -29.37 15.43
C HIS A 997 -33.02 -29.40 16.93
N GLU A 998 -32.92 -28.23 17.52
CA GLU A 998 -32.81 -28.01 18.95
C GLU A 998 -34.03 -28.57 19.69
N THR A 999 -33.85 -28.90 20.98
CA THR A 999 -34.97 -29.36 21.83
C THR A 999 -36.02 -28.27 21.94
N THR A 1000 -37.27 -28.59 21.63
CA THR A 1000 -38.37 -27.63 21.60
C THR A 1000 -39.04 -27.43 22.97
N TRP A 1001 -39.77 -26.34 23.15
CA TRP A 1001 -40.61 -26.13 24.33
C TRP A 1001 -41.65 -27.25 24.53
N GLY A 1002 -42.23 -27.76 23.44
CA GLY A 1002 -43.20 -28.85 23.49
C GLY A 1002 -42.61 -30.15 24.05
N GLU A 1003 -41.42 -30.53 23.57
CA GLU A 1003 -40.68 -31.70 24.07
C GLU A 1003 -40.25 -31.51 25.54
N TRP A 1004 -39.83 -30.30 25.90
CA TRP A 1004 -39.45 -30.00 27.29
C TRP A 1004 -40.64 -30.05 28.26
N ILE A 1005 -41.81 -29.55 27.84
CA ILE A 1005 -43.04 -29.62 28.63
C ILE A 1005 -43.48 -31.08 28.84
N GLU A 1006 -43.33 -31.94 27.82
CA GLU A 1006 -43.56 -33.38 27.96
C GLU A 1006 -42.66 -33.99 29.04
N TYR A 1007 -41.38 -33.63 29.03
CA TYR A 1007 -40.44 -34.03 30.08
C TYR A 1007 -40.88 -33.54 31.47
N LEU A 1008 -41.21 -32.26 31.61
CA LEU A 1008 -41.69 -31.69 32.89
C LEU A 1008 -42.94 -32.41 33.42
N ARG A 1009 -43.88 -32.77 32.54
CA ARG A 1009 -45.09 -33.53 32.90
C ARG A 1009 -44.77 -34.93 33.42
N ALA A 1010 -43.73 -35.58 32.89
CA ALA A 1010 -43.28 -36.90 33.32
C ALA A 1010 -42.54 -36.89 34.67
N LEU A 1011 -42.16 -35.71 35.20
CA LEU A 1011 -41.43 -35.59 36.46
C LEU A 1011 -42.35 -35.48 37.69
N PRO A 1012 -41.89 -35.95 38.87
CA PRO A 1012 -42.50 -35.64 40.16
C PRO A 1012 -42.55 -34.13 40.43
N ALA A 1013 -43.54 -33.65 41.19
CA ALA A 1013 -43.79 -32.22 41.39
C ALA A 1013 -42.58 -31.41 41.91
N ALA A 1014 -41.80 -31.98 42.84
CA ALA A 1014 -40.61 -31.33 43.39
C ALA A 1014 -39.50 -31.16 42.33
N GLU A 1015 -39.25 -32.20 41.54
CA GLU A 1015 -38.25 -32.18 40.47
C GLU A 1015 -38.71 -31.30 39.31
N ARG A 1016 -39.99 -31.37 38.93
CA ARG A 1016 -40.61 -30.48 37.94
C ARG A 1016 -40.36 -29.01 38.28
N LYS A 1017 -40.61 -28.60 39.51
CA LYS A 1017 -40.37 -27.22 39.96
C LYS A 1017 -38.90 -26.81 39.82
N GLN A 1018 -37.98 -27.70 40.18
CA GLN A 1018 -36.54 -27.44 40.07
C GLN A 1018 -36.08 -27.32 38.60
N ARG A 1019 -36.65 -28.11 37.70
CA ARG A 1019 -36.28 -28.19 36.27
C ARG A 1019 -37.04 -27.20 35.38
N THR A 1020 -38.00 -26.46 35.93
CA THR A 1020 -38.80 -25.48 35.18
C THR A 1020 -37.93 -24.27 34.81
N PRO A 1021 -37.81 -23.90 33.52
CA PRO A 1021 -36.96 -22.78 33.08
C PRO A 1021 -37.41 -21.43 33.66
N HIS A 1022 -36.46 -20.70 34.22
CA HIS A 1022 -36.66 -19.35 34.75
C HIS A 1022 -35.35 -18.54 34.71
N VAL A 1023 -35.45 -17.27 34.34
CA VAL A 1023 -34.35 -16.29 34.24
C VAL A 1023 -34.87 -14.94 34.76
N GLY A 1024 -34.24 -14.42 35.81
CA GLY A 1024 -34.65 -13.14 36.44
C GLY A 1024 -34.44 -11.93 35.52
N GLY A 1025 -35.30 -10.92 35.64
CA GLY A 1025 -35.34 -9.73 34.76
C GLY A 1025 -34.24 -8.69 34.97
N SER A 1026 -33.16 -8.99 35.70
CA SER A 1026 -32.10 -8.04 36.06
C SER A 1026 -30.78 -8.22 35.28
N GLY A 1027 -30.76 -9.07 34.24
CA GLY A 1027 -29.57 -9.35 33.41
C GLY A 1027 -29.71 -8.97 31.93
N LEU A 1028 -28.57 -8.82 31.25
CA LEU A 1028 -28.43 -8.45 29.82
C LEU A 1028 -29.14 -9.41 28.83
N SER A 1029 -29.56 -10.60 29.26
CA SER A 1029 -30.12 -11.66 28.40
C SER A 1029 -31.66 -11.63 28.24
N GLY A 1030 -32.36 -10.73 28.95
CA GLY A 1030 -33.82 -10.60 28.89
C GLY A 1030 -34.59 -11.53 29.83
N GLN A 1031 -35.85 -11.20 30.10
CA GLN A 1031 -36.72 -11.97 31.00
C GLN A 1031 -37.30 -13.23 30.33
N LEU A 1032 -37.21 -14.36 31.02
CA LEU A 1032 -37.86 -15.63 30.64
C LEU A 1032 -38.40 -16.33 31.88
N ASP A 1033 -39.68 -16.69 31.90
CA ASP A 1033 -40.29 -17.43 33.01
C ASP A 1033 -41.38 -18.39 32.51
N LEU A 1034 -41.24 -19.69 32.82
CA LEU A 1034 -42.25 -20.70 32.53
C LEU A 1034 -42.97 -21.09 33.83
N ARG A 1035 -44.30 -21.10 33.82
CA ARG A 1035 -45.11 -21.48 34.99
C ARG A 1035 -46.32 -22.33 34.62
N GLU A 1036 -46.71 -23.24 35.52
CA GLU A 1036 -47.92 -24.05 35.40
C GLU A 1036 -49.12 -23.30 36.02
N SER A 1037 -50.22 -23.16 35.27
CA SER A 1037 -51.43 -22.47 35.71
C SER A 1037 -52.67 -23.14 35.13
N GLY A 1038 -53.50 -23.75 35.98
CA GLY A 1038 -54.78 -24.34 35.56
C GLY A 1038 -54.67 -25.59 34.67
N GLY A 1039 -53.58 -26.36 34.81
CA GLY A 1039 -53.32 -27.57 34.01
C GLY A 1039 -52.63 -27.31 32.66
N SER A 1040 -52.28 -26.05 32.36
CA SER A 1040 -51.50 -25.66 31.18
C SER A 1040 -50.29 -24.81 31.58
N PHE A 1041 -49.24 -24.85 30.77
CA PHE A 1041 -48.06 -23.99 30.93
C PHE A 1041 -48.28 -22.60 30.31
N VAL A 1042 -47.67 -21.61 30.94
CA VAL A 1042 -47.68 -20.20 30.52
C VAL A 1042 -46.23 -19.72 30.45
N LEU A 1043 -45.81 -19.27 29.27
CA LEU A 1043 -44.47 -18.73 29.01
C LEU A 1043 -44.53 -17.20 29.01
N ALA A 1044 -43.74 -16.57 29.87
CA ALA A 1044 -43.43 -15.15 29.78
C ALA A 1044 -42.05 -14.98 29.12
N LEU A 1045 -42.00 -14.32 27.97
CA LEU A 1045 -40.77 -14.11 27.20
C LEU A 1045 -40.62 -12.64 26.79
N GLN A 1046 -39.46 -12.06 27.04
CA GLN A 1046 -39.10 -10.74 26.54
C GLN A 1046 -38.69 -10.80 25.06
N THR A 1047 -39.33 -9.97 24.22
CA THR A 1047 -39.05 -9.81 22.79
C THR A 1047 -38.88 -8.32 22.49
N GLY A 1048 -37.63 -7.90 22.24
CA GLY A 1048 -37.28 -6.48 22.19
C GLY A 1048 -37.54 -5.78 23.54
N SER A 1049 -38.34 -4.71 23.53
CA SER A 1049 -38.71 -3.95 24.74
C SER A 1049 -40.00 -4.42 25.43
N ARG A 1050 -40.64 -5.50 24.93
CA ARG A 1050 -41.95 -5.97 25.45
C ARG A 1050 -41.84 -7.39 26.00
N VAL A 1051 -42.49 -7.63 27.14
CA VAL A 1051 -42.72 -8.98 27.66
C VAL A 1051 -44.06 -9.48 27.13
N GLN A 1052 -44.05 -10.63 26.45
CA GLN A 1052 -45.26 -11.32 26.00
C GLN A 1052 -45.52 -12.52 26.92
N VAL A 1053 -46.77 -12.69 27.35
CA VAL A 1053 -47.21 -13.82 28.17
C VAL A 1053 -48.13 -14.68 27.31
N LEU A 1054 -47.72 -15.92 27.06
CA LEU A 1054 -48.36 -16.84 26.12
C LEU A 1054 -48.77 -18.13 26.85
N ARG A 1055 -50.01 -18.54 26.68
CA ARG A 1055 -50.48 -19.87 27.12
C ARG A 1055 -50.22 -20.92 26.06
N GLU A 1056 -50.21 -22.19 26.45
CA GLU A 1056 -50.21 -23.30 25.48
C GLU A 1056 -51.32 -23.11 24.43
N GLY A 1057 -50.95 -23.18 23.15
CA GLY A 1057 -51.86 -22.98 22.01
C GLY A 1057 -51.99 -21.54 21.50
N GLU A 1058 -51.48 -20.54 22.22
CA GLU A 1058 -51.38 -19.16 21.73
C GLU A 1058 -50.13 -18.99 20.83
N LYS A 1059 -50.16 -18.06 19.87
CA LYS A 1059 -49.02 -17.82 18.95
C LYS A 1059 -48.17 -16.64 19.42
N LEU A 1060 -46.84 -16.79 19.33
CA LEU A 1060 -45.88 -15.71 19.55
C LEU A 1060 -45.90 -14.72 18.37
N ARG A 1061 -45.95 -13.42 18.65
CA ARG A 1061 -45.92 -12.36 17.62
C ARG A 1061 -44.57 -11.64 17.60
N LEU A 1062 -43.90 -11.64 16.44
CA LEU A 1062 -42.58 -11.02 16.27
C LEU A 1062 -42.66 -9.76 15.38
N PRO A 1063 -42.25 -8.56 15.84
CA PRO A 1063 -42.47 -7.29 15.12
C PRO A 1063 -41.72 -7.11 13.79
N ARG A 1064 -40.78 -7.99 13.44
CA ARG A 1064 -39.89 -7.83 12.27
C ARG A 1064 -39.57 -9.15 11.53
N ALA A 1065 -40.38 -10.20 11.69
CA ALA A 1065 -40.14 -11.50 11.07
C ALA A 1065 -40.96 -11.74 9.79
N GLU A 1066 -40.41 -12.46 8.80
CA GLU A 1066 -41.17 -12.96 7.64
C GLU A 1066 -42.37 -13.81 8.08
N ARG A 1067 -42.25 -14.45 9.27
CA ARG A 1067 -43.32 -15.15 9.98
C ARG A 1067 -43.72 -14.37 11.22
N SER A 1068 -44.72 -13.49 11.08
CA SER A 1068 -45.20 -12.61 12.15
C SER A 1068 -45.93 -13.32 13.29
N GLU A 1069 -46.42 -14.54 13.07
CA GLU A 1069 -47.02 -15.42 14.09
C GLU A 1069 -46.37 -16.80 14.05
N GLN A 1070 -45.91 -17.30 15.22
CA GLN A 1070 -45.24 -18.60 15.34
C GLN A 1070 -45.82 -19.41 16.51
N ASP A 1071 -45.87 -20.73 16.37
CA ASP A 1071 -46.19 -21.62 17.49
C ASP A 1071 -44.97 -21.73 18.40
N TRP A 1072 -45.09 -21.21 19.62
CA TRP A 1072 -43.96 -21.19 20.55
C TRP A 1072 -43.58 -22.57 21.07
N LEU A 1073 -44.47 -23.57 20.95
CA LEU A 1073 -44.16 -24.95 21.33
C LEU A 1073 -43.14 -25.60 20.40
N LEU A 1074 -43.01 -25.10 19.16
CA LEU A 1074 -42.02 -25.55 18.18
C LEU A 1074 -40.72 -24.74 18.23
N LEU A 1075 -40.65 -23.71 19.06
CA LEU A 1075 -39.42 -22.93 19.28
C LEU A 1075 -38.47 -23.67 20.23
N PRO A 1076 -37.16 -23.43 20.13
CA PRO A 1076 -36.19 -24.03 21.05
C PRO A 1076 -36.45 -23.62 22.49
N VAL A 1077 -36.33 -24.59 23.39
CA VAL A 1077 -36.32 -24.34 24.83
C VAL A 1077 -35.11 -23.47 25.18
N ALA A 1078 -35.32 -22.49 26.06
CA ALA A 1078 -34.27 -21.62 26.57
C ALA A 1078 -34.40 -21.42 28.09
N GLY A 1079 -33.34 -20.91 28.74
CA GLY A 1079 -33.33 -20.73 30.20
C GLY A 1079 -33.07 -22.02 30.99
N ILE A 1080 -32.44 -23.01 30.36
CA ILE A 1080 -32.06 -24.27 30.98
C ILE A 1080 -30.58 -24.26 31.38
N SER A 1081 -30.26 -24.96 32.47
CA SER A 1081 -28.87 -25.19 32.89
C SER A 1081 -28.31 -26.47 32.25
N PHE A 1082 -26.99 -26.63 32.24
CA PHE A 1082 -26.36 -27.86 31.76
C PHE A 1082 -26.80 -29.10 32.55
N HIS A 1083 -27.07 -28.94 33.84
CA HIS A 1083 -27.62 -30.03 34.67
C HIS A 1083 -29.03 -30.45 34.23
N ASP A 1084 -29.86 -29.52 33.77
CA ASP A 1084 -31.18 -29.86 33.24
C ASP A 1084 -31.06 -30.57 31.90
N ALA A 1085 -30.19 -30.08 31.01
CA ALA A 1085 -29.90 -30.70 29.72
C ALA A 1085 -29.47 -32.17 29.88
N ARG A 1086 -28.59 -32.46 30.84
CA ARG A 1086 -28.18 -33.84 31.19
C ARG A 1086 -29.35 -34.68 31.70
N ALA A 1087 -30.15 -34.14 32.63
CA ALA A 1087 -31.30 -34.87 33.19
C ALA A 1087 -32.37 -35.18 32.13
N TYR A 1088 -32.60 -34.26 31.19
CA TYR A 1088 -33.48 -34.47 30.04
C TYR A 1088 -32.94 -35.59 29.12
N ALA A 1089 -31.65 -35.56 28.80
CA ALA A 1089 -31.02 -36.60 27.99
C ALA A 1089 -31.07 -37.99 28.67
N GLU A 1090 -30.81 -38.05 29.98
CA GLU A 1090 -30.94 -39.28 30.77
C GLU A 1090 -32.37 -39.81 30.77
N TRP A 1091 -33.39 -38.94 30.84
CA TRP A 1091 -34.79 -39.33 30.71
C TRP A 1091 -35.11 -39.92 29.33
N LEU A 1092 -34.63 -39.30 28.23
CA LEU A 1092 -34.80 -39.83 26.88
C LEU A 1092 -34.16 -41.22 26.71
N SER A 1093 -32.98 -41.40 27.29
CA SER A 1093 -32.25 -42.68 27.27
C SER A 1093 -32.98 -43.76 28.07
N ARG A 1094 -33.36 -43.45 29.31
CA ARG A 1094 -34.03 -44.39 30.23
C ARG A 1094 -35.42 -44.82 29.77
N THR A 1095 -36.15 -43.92 29.11
CA THR A 1095 -37.48 -44.24 28.54
C THR A 1095 -37.41 -45.00 27.23
N GLY A 1096 -36.21 -45.17 26.66
CA GLY A 1096 -36.01 -45.82 25.36
C GLY A 1096 -36.44 -44.98 24.16
N ARG A 1097 -36.85 -43.72 24.36
CA ARG A 1097 -37.21 -42.79 23.27
C ARG A 1097 -36.02 -42.54 22.36
N VAL A 1098 -34.84 -42.31 22.97
CA VAL A 1098 -33.56 -42.16 22.27
C VAL A 1098 -32.50 -42.92 23.06
N PRO A 1099 -32.25 -44.22 22.77
CA PRO A 1099 -31.27 -45.02 23.49
C PRO A 1099 -29.87 -44.40 23.49
N GLY A 1100 -29.28 -44.20 24.66
CA GLY A 1100 -27.95 -43.61 24.78
C GLY A 1100 -27.91 -42.09 24.56
N ALA A 1101 -29.05 -41.40 24.67
CA ALA A 1101 -29.12 -39.94 24.63
C ALA A 1101 -28.22 -39.27 25.67
N ARG A 1102 -27.51 -38.24 25.22
CA ARG A 1102 -26.64 -37.36 26.02
C ARG A 1102 -26.51 -35.99 25.33
N PRO A 1103 -26.05 -34.94 26.03
CA PRO A 1103 -25.54 -33.76 25.34
C PRO A 1103 -24.47 -34.13 24.31
N CYS A 1104 -24.42 -33.39 23.21
CA CYS A 1104 -23.35 -33.55 22.21
C CYS A 1104 -22.00 -33.20 22.82
N THR A 1105 -20.91 -33.82 22.34
CA THR A 1105 -19.57 -33.31 22.64
C THR A 1105 -19.19 -32.18 21.68
N GLU A 1106 -18.22 -31.34 22.03
CA GLU A 1106 -17.73 -30.28 21.12
C GLU A 1106 -17.26 -30.84 19.78
N PHE A 1107 -16.57 -31.99 19.78
CA PHE A 1107 -16.13 -32.65 18.54
C PHE A 1107 -17.29 -33.10 17.66
N GLU A 1108 -18.35 -33.66 18.23
CA GLU A 1108 -19.55 -34.07 17.49
C GLU A 1108 -20.32 -32.88 16.94
N TRP A 1109 -20.44 -31.82 17.76
CA TRP A 1109 -21.14 -30.60 17.40
C TRP A 1109 -20.44 -29.87 16.25
N GLU A 1110 -19.14 -29.59 16.38
CA GLU A 1110 -18.37 -28.90 15.33
C GLU A 1110 -18.29 -29.73 14.05
N ARG A 1111 -18.10 -31.06 14.14
CA ARG A 1111 -18.16 -31.92 12.96
C ARG A 1111 -19.51 -31.80 12.26
N THR A 1112 -20.61 -31.83 13.01
CA THR A 1112 -21.94 -31.73 12.41
C THR A 1112 -22.11 -30.39 11.70
N ALA A 1113 -21.64 -29.30 12.32
CA ALA A 1113 -21.73 -27.96 11.76
C ALA A 1113 -20.83 -27.77 10.52
N ARG A 1114 -19.58 -28.24 10.60
CA ARG A 1114 -18.53 -27.94 9.63
C ARG A 1114 -18.41 -28.98 8.51
N GLY A 1115 -18.58 -30.27 8.81
CA GLY A 1115 -18.23 -31.36 7.91
C GLY A 1115 -16.73 -31.66 7.91
N ASP A 1116 -16.14 -31.78 6.72
CA ASP A 1116 -14.72 -32.13 6.51
C ASP A 1116 -13.89 -30.95 5.96
N ASP A 1117 -14.49 -29.77 5.78
CA ASP A 1117 -13.83 -28.57 5.26
C ASP A 1117 -13.62 -27.48 6.32
N ASP A 1118 -13.06 -26.33 5.92
CA ASP A 1118 -12.65 -25.22 6.80
C ASP A 1118 -13.72 -24.12 6.96
N ARG A 1119 -15.00 -24.37 6.62
CA ARG A 1119 -16.05 -23.35 6.67
C ARG A 1119 -16.22 -22.72 8.06
N GLU A 1120 -16.45 -21.42 8.14
CA GLU A 1120 -16.63 -20.69 9.41
C GLU A 1120 -18.09 -20.72 9.93
N PHE A 1121 -19.05 -20.99 9.04
CA PHE A 1121 -20.47 -21.17 9.35
C PHE A 1121 -21.01 -22.45 8.69
N PRO A 1122 -22.11 -23.05 9.16
CA PRO A 1122 -22.65 -24.27 8.56
C PRO A 1122 -22.91 -24.17 7.05
N SER A 1123 -23.27 -22.97 6.57
CA SER A 1123 -23.57 -22.65 5.16
C SER A 1123 -22.35 -22.31 4.28
N GLY A 1124 -21.16 -22.11 4.86
CA GLY A 1124 -19.97 -21.61 4.15
C GLY A 1124 -19.23 -20.55 4.97
N ASP A 1125 -18.82 -19.46 4.33
CA ASP A 1125 -17.93 -18.44 4.94
C ASP A 1125 -18.65 -17.14 5.28
N VAL A 1126 -19.93 -17.01 4.90
CA VAL A 1126 -20.79 -15.86 5.23
C VAL A 1126 -22.09 -16.34 5.87
N LEU A 1127 -22.50 -15.65 6.93
CA LEU A 1127 -23.82 -15.79 7.55
C LEU A 1127 -24.76 -14.69 7.04
N ARG A 1128 -25.83 -15.07 6.32
CA ARG A 1128 -26.83 -14.11 5.84
C ARG A 1128 -27.95 -13.89 6.87
N PRO A 1129 -28.36 -12.64 7.17
CA PRO A 1129 -29.51 -12.39 8.02
C PRO A 1129 -30.81 -12.74 7.28
N ALA A 1130 -31.62 -13.61 7.87
CA ALA A 1130 -33.02 -13.83 7.49
C ALA A 1130 -33.83 -13.92 8.79
N VAL A 1131 -35.02 -13.31 8.82
CA VAL A 1131 -35.77 -13.22 10.08
C VAL A 1131 -36.67 -14.43 10.27
N GLY A 1132 -36.42 -15.17 11.35
CA GLY A 1132 -37.11 -16.39 11.73
C GLY A 1132 -36.37 -17.64 11.25
N SER A 1133 -35.46 -18.14 12.10
CA SER A 1133 -34.83 -19.48 12.07
C SER A 1133 -34.14 -19.84 10.75
N HIS A 1134 -32.85 -19.49 10.63
CA HIS A 1134 -31.97 -19.53 9.46
C HIS A 1134 -32.16 -20.77 8.54
N PRO A 1135 -33.06 -20.73 7.53
CA PRO A 1135 -33.31 -21.88 6.65
C PRO A 1135 -32.12 -22.19 5.73
N ALA A 1136 -31.17 -21.25 5.63
CA ALA A 1136 -29.93 -21.37 4.89
C ALA A 1136 -28.77 -21.94 5.72
N SER A 1137 -28.87 -22.03 7.06
CA SER A 1137 -27.83 -22.55 7.97
C SER A 1137 -27.89 -24.08 8.10
N ARG A 1138 -28.16 -24.77 7.00
CA ARG A 1138 -28.19 -26.23 6.96
C ARG A 1138 -26.77 -26.76 6.83
N SER A 1139 -26.39 -27.65 7.75
CA SER A 1139 -25.07 -28.26 7.76
C SER A 1139 -24.90 -29.30 6.63
N PRO A 1140 -23.66 -29.72 6.31
CA PRO A 1140 -23.40 -30.78 5.33
C PRO A 1140 -24.14 -32.11 5.59
N PHE A 1141 -24.49 -32.38 6.84
CA PHE A 1141 -25.22 -33.59 7.25
C PHE A 1141 -26.75 -33.38 7.35
N GLY A 1142 -27.24 -32.21 6.92
CA GLY A 1142 -28.66 -31.88 6.90
C GLY A 1142 -29.25 -31.61 8.28
N VAL A 1143 -28.45 -31.02 9.17
CA VAL A 1143 -28.83 -30.53 10.50
C VAL A 1143 -28.99 -29.01 10.43
N ASP A 1144 -30.09 -28.50 10.97
CA ASP A 1144 -30.48 -27.10 10.82
C ASP A 1144 -30.15 -26.28 12.09
N ASP A 1145 -30.04 -24.96 11.92
CA ASP A 1145 -29.93 -23.97 13.00
C ASP A 1145 -28.68 -24.05 13.92
N LEU A 1146 -27.60 -24.70 13.50
CA LEU A 1146 -26.32 -24.74 14.24
C LEU A 1146 -25.60 -23.38 14.36
N ALA A 1147 -26.09 -22.33 13.70
CA ALA A 1147 -25.57 -20.96 13.79
C ALA A 1147 -26.73 -19.94 13.97
N GLY A 1148 -27.65 -20.21 14.90
CA GLY A 1148 -28.77 -19.32 15.23
C GLY A 1148 -29.74 -19.85 16.28
N ASN A 1149 -30.84 -19.12 16.49
CA ASN A 1149 -31.86 -19.32 17.54
C ASN A 1149 -31.35 -19.22 19.00
N VAL A 1150 -30.66 -20.25 19.50
CA VAL A 1150 -30.14 -20.33 20.87
C VAL A 1150 -28.74 -20.92 20.89
N TRP A 1151 -27.96 -20.52 21.89
CA TRP A 1151 -26.73 -21.20 22.24
C TRP A 1151 -27.03 -22.61 22.75
N GLU A 1152 -26.24 -23.59 22.33
CA GLU A 1152 -26.45 -25.00 22.64
C GLU A 1152 -25.46 -25.48 23.70
N TRP A 1153 -26.00 -26.08 24.77
CA TRP A 1153 -25.20 -26.80 25.76
C TRP A 1153 -24.57 -28.07 25.18
N VAL A 1154 -23.25 -28.17 25.30
CA VAL A 1154 -22.44 -29.34 24.90
C VAL A 1154 -21.45 -29.72 26.01
N GLU A 1155 -20.96 -30.96 25.95
CA GLU A 1155 -19.90 -31.45 26.83
C GLU A 1155 -18.52 -31.13 26.24
N SER A 1156 -17.65 -30.56 27.08
CA SER A 1156 -16.29 -30.16 26.69
C SER A 1156 -15.47 -31.35 26.22
N SER A 1157 -14.93 -31.27 25.00
CA SER A 1157 -13.95 -32.26 24.50
C SER A 1157 -12.53 -31.92 24.94
N LEU A 1158 -12.27 -30.64 25.25
CA LEU A 1158 -10.95 -30.15 25.64
C LEU A 1158 -10.65 -30.32 27.13
N THR A 1159 -11.69 -30.43 27.96
CA THR A 1159 -11.58 -30.61 29.40
C THR A 1159 -12.78 -31.43 29.87
N PRO A 1160 -12.68 -32.78 29.84
CA PRO A 1160 -13.80 -33.67 30.11
C PRO A 1160 -14.51 -33.36 31.44
N GLY A 1161 -15.85 -33.32 31.41
CA GLY A 1161 -16.69 -32.99 32.56
C GLY A 1161 -17.06 -31.51 32.70
N GLU A 1162 -16.46 -30.61 31.92
CA GLU A 1162 -16.89 -29.21 31.83
C GLU A 1162 -18.08 -29.04 30.87
N ALA A 1163 -18.93 -28.05 31.17
CA ALA A 1163 -20.02 -27.62 30.31
C ALA A 1163 -19.55 -26.48 29.39
N VAL A 1164 -20.00 -26.50 28.14
CA VAL A 1164 -19.65 -25.49 27.14
C VAL A 1164 -20.91 -25.07 26.41
N ALA A 1165 -20.99 -23.80 26.04
CA ALA A 1165 -22.02 -23.31 25.13
C ALA A 1165 -21.41 -23.04 23.75
N ARG A 1166 -22.03 -23.57 22.70
CA ARG A 1166 -21.64 -23.40 21.28
C ARG A 1166 -22.76 -22.78 20.45
N GLY A 1167 -22.43 -22.24 19.29
CA GLY A 1167 -23.39 -21.68 18.33
C GLY A 1167 -23.52 -20.17 18.44
N GLY A 1168 -24.76 -19.68 18.44
CA GLY A 1168 -25.09 -18.24 18.51
C GLY A 1168 -26.58 -18.03 18.73
N SER A 1169 -27.01 -16.78 18.94
CA SER A 1169 -28.43 -16.47 19.13
C SER A 1169 -28.96 -15.57 18.03
N ALA A 1170 -30.28 -15.57 17.81
CA ALA A 1170 -30.93 -14.73 16.80
C ALA A 1170 -30.73 -13.21 17.00
N TYR A 1171 -30.28 -12.79 18.19
CA TYR A 1171 -29.99 -11.40 18.53
C TYR A 1171 -28.49 -11.07 18.52
N ALA A 1172 -27.62 -12.06 18.29
CA ALA A 1172 -26.18 -11.91 18.33
C ALA A 1172 -25.64 -11.45 16.97
N ALA A 1173 -24.57 -10.66 16.98
CA ALA A 1173 -23.91 -10.23 15.76
C ALA A 1173 -23.28 -11.44 15.03
N ALA A 1174 -23.25 -11.39 13.69
CA ALA A 1174 -22.81 -12.53 12.86
C ALA A 1174 -21.40 -13.04 13.19
N ASN A 1175 -20.52 -12.19 13.70
CA ASN A 1175 -19.18 -12.55 14.18
C ASN A 1175 -19.19 -13.52 15.36
N THR A 1176 -20.21 -13.46 16.23
CA THR A 1176 -20.37 -14.35 17.39
C THR A 1176 -21.11 -15.65 17.07
N CYS A 1177 -21.68 -15.79 15.88
CA CYS A 1177 -22.37 -17.02 15.45
C CYS A 1177 -21.46 -17.99 14.68
N ARG A 1178 -20.14 -17.80 14.73
CA ARG A 1178 -19.17 -18.65 14.03
C ARG A 1178 -19.05 -20.00 14.72
N ILE A 1179 -18.80 -21.06 13.93
CA ILE A 1179 -18.60 -22.42 14.43
C ILE A 1179 -17.59 -22.48 15.57
N PRO A 1180 -16.41 -21.82 15.53
CA PRO A 1180 -15.41 -21.92 16.59
C PRO A 1180 -15.76 -21.22 17.91
N ASN A 1181 -16.84 -20.41 17.95
CA ASN A 1181 -17.18 -19.64 19.14
C ASN A 1181 -17.56 -20.56 20.31
N ARG A 1182 -16.85 -20.40 21.43
CA ARG A 1182 -16.90 -21.30 22.58
C ARG A 1182 -16.96 -20.49 23.87
N GLU A 1183 -18.08 -20.61 24.58
CA GLU A 1183 -18.25 -20.03 25.91
C GLU A 1183 -18.21 -21.12 26.97
N VAL A 1184 -17.68 -20.81 28.16
CA VAL A 1184 -17.63 -21.75 29.30
C VAL A 1184 -18.39 -21.16 30.49
N PRO A 1185 -19.73 -21.10 30.43
CA PRO A 1185 -20.52 -20.65 31.57
C PRO A 1185 -20.51 -21.71 32.68
N GLU A 1186 -20.80 -21.28 33.91
CA GLU A 1186 -20.98 -22.22 35.01
C GLU A 1186 -22.12 -23.23 34.70
N PRO A 1187 -21.98 -24.54 35.00
CA PRO A 1187 -22.99 -25.55 34.63
C PRO A 1187 -24.40 -25.31 35.17
N SER A 1188 -24.54 -24.50 36.24
CA SER A 1188 -25.83 -24.12 36.83
C SER A 1188 -26.45 -22.86 36.22
N PHE A 1189 -25.70 -22.14 35.38
CA PHE A 1189 -26.11 -20.90 34.75
C PHE A 1189 -27.32 -21.11 33.84
N ARG A 1190 -28.25 -20.15 33.87
CA ARG A 1190 -29.43 -20.10 33.00
C ARG A 1190 -29.48 -18.76 32.30
N ALA A 1191 -29.68 -18.76 30.99
CA ALA A 1191 -29.94 -17.54 30.22
C ALA A 1191 -31.07 -17.76 29.21
N ALA A 1192 -31.81 -16.69 28.88
CA ALA A 1192 -32.94 -16.76 27.96
C ALA A 1192 -32.55 -17.08 26.50
N VAL A 1193 -31.25 -17.27 26.24
CA VAL A 1193 -30.68 -17.64 24.94
C VAL A 1193 -29.92 -18.97 24.99
N LEU A 1194 -29.98 -19.73 26.09
CA LEU A 1194 -29.28 -21.02 26.27
C LEU A 1194 -30.27 -22.20 26.26
N GLY A 1195 -30.11 -23.10 25.30
CA GLY A 1195 -30.89 -24.32 25.07
C GLY A 1195 -29.99 -25.56 24.92
N VAL A 1196 -30.50 -26.63 24.30
CA VAL A 1196 -29.76 -27.89 24.12
C VAL A 1196 -30.20 -28.66 22.87
N ARG A 1197 -29.24 -29.31 22.24
CA ARG A 1197 -29.45 -30.35 21.22
C ARG A 1197 -28.91 -31.69 21.71
N ILE A 1198 -29.63 -32.77 21.39
CA ILE A 1198 -29.31 -34.11 21.90
C ILE A 1198 -28.55 -34.93 20.86
N CYS A 1199 -27.49 -35.59 21.32
CA CYS A 1199 -26.75 -36.61 20.59
C CYS A 1199 -26.96 -37.99 21.21
N ALA A 1200 -26.71 -39.04 20.44
CA ALA A 1200 -26.69 -40.42 20.92
C ALA A 1200 -25.59 -41.22 20.22
N ALA A 1201 -24.97 -42.15 20.94
CA ALA A 1201 -24.00 -43.05 20.34
C ALA A 1201 -24.70 -43.97 19.34
N TYR A 1202 -24.17 -44.09 18.11
CA TYR A 1202 -24.66 -45.08 17.16
C TYR A 1202 -24.10 -46.46 17.53
N ARG A 1203 -24.98 -47.42 17.81
CA ARG A 1203 -24.61 -48.83 17.99
C ARG A 1203 -25.18 -49.62 16.82
N PRO A 1204 -24.36 -50.34 16.05
CA PRO A 1204 -24.86 -51.25 15.03
C PRO A 1204 -25.82 -52.24 15.67
N SER A 1205 -27.03 -52.38 15.12
CA SER A 1205 -27.91 -53.48 15.52
C SER A 1205 -27.17 -54.79 15.24
N ALA A 1206 -26.97 -55.61 16.27
CA ALA A 1206 -26.38 -56.94 16.13
C ALA A 1206 -27.12 -57.68 15.00
N PRO A 1207 -26.41 -58.44 14.13
CA PRO A 1207 -27.06 -59.19 13.07
C PRO A 1207 -28.13 -60.08 13.71
N LEU A 1208 -29.38 -59.91 13.29
CA LEU A 1208 -30.47 -60.85 13.60
C LEU A 1208 -29.97 -62.21 13.14
N GLY A 1209 -29.63 -63.07 14.10
CA GLY A 1209 -29.31 -64.47 13.83
C GLY A 1209 -30.50 -65.13 13.12
N ASP A 1210 -30.17 -65.98 12.16
CA ASP A 1210 -31.11 -66.81 11.43
C ASP A 1210 -32.16 -67.43 12.36
N ALA A 1211 -33.40 -66.99 12.19
CA ALA A 1211 -34.58 -67.75 12.53
C ALA A 1211 -35.30 -68.12 11.24
N ARG A 1212 -34.64 -68.97 10.43
CA ARG A 1212 -35.21 -70.18 9.81
C ARG A 1212 -34.15 -70.99 9.08
#